data_AF-A0A5R8P8W4-F1
#
_entry.id   AF-A0A5R8P8W4-F1
#
_cell.length_a   1.000
_cell.length_b   1.000
_cell.length_c   1.000
_cell.angle_alpha   90.00
_cell.angle_beta   90.00
_cell.angle_gamma   90.00
#
_symmetry.space_group_name_H-M   'P 1'
#
loop_
_entity.id
_entity.type
_entity.pdbx_description
1 polymer ?
#
loop_
_entity_poly.entity_id
_entity_poly.type
_entity_poly.pdbx_seq_one_letter_code
_entity_poly.pdbx_strand_id
1 'polypeptide(L)'
;MTGTDSLADWLGARSDAELVSLLELRPDLAVPLPSSMTVLAARAEQRASVLRAADELDTLEFAIIETLAVRAASAQPPLTRRELKKLLRERVKAAPVDAALKRLTERALVWSDGDALRVVPAAAEALPWPMGSTTELPDALTEPEVTAALAEISPTERALLDKLAATGPRGRTKDAAPGTPPDRPVQQLLSRRLLRPLDAETVELPLTVAQVLRGEPVTDPHALTPPAPATTTHAPDEVNAVSAGEVGELLRHCASVLEVLGQAPAPALRAGGLGVRETRRIAKHTGTDEQRTGLLIELLAAAKLIDRGLPDPPPDIESTDDFWAPTPAADSWLEAPPARRWVTLAEAWLESDRVPWMIGMRDANDKPLAALAHELRTPHAIRDRRAMLAVLAELPAGTALEPSGAARLLAWRAPRWRRHFRLEAVERTFGEAAALGIIGRGALSGPGRALLAEQSDSAGAAEAAMERALPDPVDHVLVQADLTVIAPGPLTADLQSRIALVADVESAGAATVYRIGETSVRRALDAGLTAAELHGLFGRHSRTPIPQALTYLIDDVARRHGQLRAGMAQSFVRSDDPALLTQVLNAPVAAELALRAIAPTVAISQAPLGELLDRLRAAGFAPAGEDSAGMIVDLRRRGARIAVRPHARQAYRPVPPSTEQLELLVRELRAGERAAGARSTQSVRPDGTRTGTAATLALLQLAARGRRAVNIGYVDAAGTAIQRVVEPVRIGNGQLDAVDPVTGAVRHFTLHRIASVALID
;
A
#
# COMPACT_ATOMS: atom_id res chain seq x y z
N MET A 1 -8.37 -30.33 -39.16
CA MET A 1 -7.65 -29.48 -38.18
C MET A 1 -6.82 -28.50 -39.00
N THR A 2 -7.30 -27.26 -39.13
CA THR A 2 -6.56 -26.17 -39.77
C THR A 2 -5.36 -25.82 -38.87
N GLY A 3 -4.15 -25.78 -39.42
CA GLY A 3 -2.94 -25.42 -38.67
C GLY A 3 -3.08 -24.04 -38.04
N THR A 4 -2.69 -23.90 -36.77
CA THR A 4 -2.54 -22.58 -36.14
C THR A 4 -1.18 -22.04 -36.54
N ASP A 5 -1.06 -21.51 -37.74
CA ASP A 5 0.24 -21.02 -38.26
C ASP A 5 0.62 -19.65 -37.65
N SER A 6 -0.31 -18.98 -36.95
CA SER A 6 -0.10 -17.69 -36.28
C SER A 6 -0.73 -17.62 -34.89
N LEU A 7 -0.25 -16.68 -34.04
CA LEU A 7 -0.85 -16.41 -32.74
C LEU A 7 -2.31 -15.95 -32.87
N ALA A 8 -2.65 -15.22 -33.93
CA ALA A 8 -4.01 -14.77 -34.18
C ALA A 8 -4.97 -15.96 -34.41
N ASP A 9 -4.56 -16.95 -35.21
CA ASP A 9 -5.34 -18.17 -35.42
C ASP A 9 -5.45 -19.01 -34.15
N TRP A 10 -4.37 -19.07 -33.36
CA TRP A 10 -4.36 -19.75 -32.08
C TRP A 10 -5.32 -19.11 -31.06
N LEU A 11 -5.35 -17.77 -30.98
CA LEU A 11 -6.30 -17.01 -30.17
C LEU A 11 -7.74 -17.17 -30.68
N GLY A 12 -7.95 -17.15 -32.00
CA GLY A 12 -9.24 -17.41 -32.63
C GLY A 12 -9.79 -18.80 -32.30
N ALA A 13 -8.92 -19.79 -32.11
CA ALA A 13 -9.31 -21.15 -31.72
C ALA A 13 -9.54 -21.36 -30.20
N ARG A 14 -9.26 -20.38 -29.34
CA ARG A 14 -9.52 -20.48 -27.89
C ARG A 14 -11.01 -20.47 -27.58
N SER A 15 -11.40 -20.87 -26.38
CA SER A 15 -12.74 -20.64 -25.83
C SER A 15 -12.90 -19.21 -25.31
N ASP A 16 -14.14 -18.75 -25.16
CA ASP A 16 -14.40 -17.40 -24.63
C ASP A 16 -13.89 -17.24 -23.19
N ALA A 17 -13.98 -18.30 -22.36
CA ALA A 17 -13.43 -18.30 -21.01
C ALA A 17 -11.89 -18.17 -20.99
N GLU A 18 -11.19 -18.84 -21.91
CA GLU A 18 -9.74 -18.70 -22.04
C GLU A 18 -9.34 -17.27 -22.48
N LEU A 19 -10.14 -16.63 -23.36
CA LEU A 19 -9.91 -15.24 -23.77
C LEU A 19 -10.18 -14.25 -22.65
N VAL A 20 -11.24 -14.47 -21.85
CA VAL A 20 -11.49 -13.66 -20.65
C VAL A 20 -10.32 -13.79 -19.67
N SER A 21 -9.87 -15.02 -19.39
CA SER A 21 -8.72 -15.25 -18.52
C SER A 21 -7.44 -14.58 -19.04
N LEU A 22 -7.18 -14.59 -20.35
CA LEU A 22 -6.07 -13.84 -20.95
C LEU A 22 -6.18 -12.33 -20.66
N LEU A 23 -7.37 -11.74 -20.76
CA LEU A 23 -7.58 -10.32 -20.53
C LEU A 23 -7.53 -9.94 -19.04
N GLU A 24 -7.92 -10.86 -18.15
CA GLU A 24 -7.74 -10.70 -16.69
C GLU A 24 -6.26 -10.73 -16.31
N LEU A 25 -5.49 -11.66 -16.91
CA LEU A 25 -4.04 -11.79 -16.68
C LEU A 25 -3.22 -10.73 -17.42
N ARG A 26 -3.77 -10.10 -18.46
CA ARG A 26 -3.14 -9.01 -19.23
C ARG A 26 -4.13 -7.87 -19.48
N PRO A 27 -4.48 -7.08 -18.44
CA PRO A 27 -5.46 -5.99 -18.55
C PRO A 27 -5.09 -4.92 -19.56
N ASP A 28 -3.80 -4.78 -19.87
CA ASP A 28 -3.30 -3.82 -20.86
C ASP A 28 -3.70 -4.16 -22.31
N LEU A 29 -4.13 -5.40 -22.57
CA LEU A 29 -4.67 -5.80 -23.88
C LEU A 29 -6.09 -5.25 -24.12
N ALA A 30 -6.83 -4.96 -23.04
CA ALA A 30 -8.22 -4.52 -23.09
C ALA A 30 -8.37 -2.99 -23.30
N VAL A 31 -7.30 -2.20 -23.16
CA VAL A 31 -7.38 -0.73 -23.18
C VAL A 31 -6.38 -0.13 -24.19
N PRO A 32 -6.83 0.53 -25.27
CA PRO A 32 -8.23 0.63 -25.74
C PRO A 32 -8.77 -0.74 -26.22
N LEU A 33 -10.06 -0.89 -26.46
CA LEU A 33 -10.62 -2.18 -26.89
C LEU A 33 -10.00 -2.65 -28.24
N PRO A 34 -9.53 -3.91 -28.36
CA PRO A 34 -9.06 -4.44 -29.64
C PRO A 34 -10.25 -4.69 -30.58
N SER A 35 -10.04 -4.47 -31.89
CA SER A 35 -11.09 -4.60 -32.91
C SER A 35 -11.16 -5.98 -33.57
N SER A 36 -10.14 -6.83 -33.39
CA SER A 36 -10.09 -8.20 -33.93
C SER A 36 -9.05 -9.07 -33.19
N MET A 37 -9.09 -10.39 -33.41
CA MET A 37 -8.06 -11.31 -32.89
C MET A 37 -6.65 -11.01 -33.42
N THR A 38 -6.54 -10.51 -34.65
CA THR A 38 -5.25 -10.06 -35.21
C THR A 38 -4.70 -8.87 -34.44
N VAL A 39 -5.55 -7.89 -34.08
CA VAL A 39 -5.14 -6.73 -33.28
C VAL A 39 -4.79 -7.15 -31.86
N LEU A 40 -5.56 -8.07 -31.27
CA LEU A 40 -5.27 -8.64 -29.96
C LEU A 40 -3.92 -9.37 -29.97
N ALA A 41 -3.66 -10.23 -30.95
CA ALA A 41 -2.39 -10.94 -31.13
C ALA A 41 -1.22 -9.96 -31.29
N ALA A 42 -1.34 -8.97 -32.17
CA ALA A 42 -0.31 -7.97 -32.38
C ALA A 42 0.02 -7.21 -31.09
N ARG A 43 -0.98 -6.86 -30.27
CA ARG A 43 -0.77 -6.24 -28.95
C ARG A 43 -0.16 -7.22 -27.94
N ALA A 44 -0.58 -8.47 -27.95
CA ALA A 44 -0.02 -9.52 -27.10
C ALA A 44 1.47 -9.76 -27.38
N GLU A 45 1.91 -9.56 -28.62
CA GLU A 45 3.31 -9.67 -29.05
C GLU A 45 4.13 -8.39 -28.82
N GLN A 46 3.49 -7.24 -28.56
CA GLN A 46 4.20 -5.99 -28.32
C GLN A 46 5.11 -6.12 -27.09
N ARG A 47 6.37 -5.68 -27.26
CA ARG A 47 7.40 -5.72 -26.22
C ARG A 47 6.92 -5.15 -24.88
N ALA A 48 6.24 -4.00 -24.87
CA ALA A 48 5.76 -3.38 -23.63
C ALA A 48 4.74 -4.25 -22.88
N SER A 49 3.85 -4.92 -23.61
CA SER A 49 2.84 -5.81 -23.01
C SER A 49 3.47 -7.12 -22.53
N VAL A 50 4.40 -7.68 -23.30
CA VAL A 50 5.17 -8.87 -22.90
C VAL A 50 6.00 -8.61 -21.64
N LEU A 51 6.65 -7.45 -21.53
CA LEU A 51 7.43 -7.10 -20.32
C LEU A 51 6.55 -6.99 -19.07
N ARG A 52 5.32 -6.46 -19.18
CA ARG A 52 4.35 -6.42 -18.08
C ARG A 52 3.88 -7.82 -17.68
N ALA A 53 3.59 -8.68 -18.66
CA ALA A 53 3.22 -10.07 -18.37
C ALA A 53 4.38 -10.86 -17.75
N ALA A 54 5.61 -10.58 -18.20
CA ALA A 54 6.83 -11.24 -17.72
C ALA A 54 7.17 -10.91 -16.27
N ASP A 55 6.77 -9.73 -15.79
CA ASP A 55 7.02 -9.25 -14.44
C ASP A 55 6.40 -10.16 -13.35
N GLU A 56 5.35 -10.93 -13.68
CA GLU A 56 4.68 -11.90 -12.80
C GLU A 56 5.18 -13.36 -12.96
N LEU A 57 6.18 -13.60 -13.81
CA LEU A 57 6.68 -14.95 -14.07
C LEU A 57 7.73 -15.40 -13.05
N ASP A 58 7.71 -16.69 -12.73
CA ASP A 58 8.69 -17.35 -11.87
C ASP A 58 9.95 -17.84 -12.63
N THR A 59 10.93 -18.32 -11.88
CA THR A 59 12.20 -18.82 -12.44
C THR A 59 12.01 -20.00 -13.40
N LEU A 60 11.05 -20.91 -13.13
CA LEU A 60 10.77 -22.05 -13.99
C LEU A 60 10.16 -21.61 -15.33
N GLU A 61 9.25 -20.64 -15.30
CA GLU A 61 8.64 -20.06 -16.49
C GLU A 61 9.67 -19.37 -17.37
N PHE A 62 10.57 -18.58 -16.79
CA PHE A 62 11.68 -18.00 -17.53
C PHE A 62 12.63 -19.06 -18.11
N ALA A 63 12.90 -20.15 -17.39
CA ALA A 63 13.71 -21.25 -17.92
C ALA A 63 13.04 -21.95 -19.11
N ILE A 64 11.72 -22.09 -19.11
CA ILE A 64 10.96 -22.61 -20.26
C ILE A 64 11.06 -21.63 -21.45
N ILE A 65 10.83 -20.33 -21.22
CA ILE A 65 10.96 -19.29 -22.25
C ILE A 65 12.37 -19.33 -22.85
N GLU A 66 13.41 -19.36 -22.02
CA GLU A 66 14.81 -19.40 -22.47
C GLU A 66 15.11 -20.66 -23.26
N THR A 67 14.65 -21.84 -22.80
CA THR A 67 14.83 -23.11 -23.52
C THR A 67 14.20 -23.06 -24.92
N LEU A 68 12.99 -22.52 -25.04
CA LEU A 68 12.31 -22.35 -26.33
C LEU A 68 13.00 -21.29 -27.22
N ALA A 69 13.45 -20.18 -26.63
CA ALA A 69 14.12 -19.10 -27.35
C ALA A 69 15.49 -19.53 -27.89
N VAL A 70 16.30 -20.23 -27.09
CA VAL A 70 17.60 -20.78 -27.52
C VAL A 70 17.42 -21.79 -28.66
N ARG A 71 16.40 -22.65 -28.57
CA ARG A 71 16.05 -23.59 -29.64
C ARG A 71 15.69 -22.86 -30.94
N ALA A 72 14.87 -21.81 -30.85
CA ALA A 72 14.44 -21.01 -31.99
C ALA A 72 15.62 -20.25 -32.63
N ALA A 73 16.48 -19.63 -31.81
CA ALA A 73 17.67 -18.91 -32.27
C ALA A 73 18.68 -19.83 -32.97
N SER A 74 18.74 -21.10 -32.57
CA SER A 74 19.60 -22.12 -33.18
C SER A 74 19.02 -22.73 -34.47
N ALA A 75 17.90 -22.22 -34.98
CA ALA A 75 17.16 -22.74 -36.14
C ALA A 75 16.85 -24.25 -36.07
N GLN A 76 16.73 -24.80 -34.86
CA GLN A 76 16.37 -26.19 -34.64
C GLN A 76 14.84 -26.38 -34.67
N PRO A 77 14.33 -27.59 -34.96
CA PRO A 77 12.89 -27.87 -34.94
C PRO A 77 12.25 -27.47 -33.59
N PRO A 78 11.04 -26.89 -33.58
CA PRO A 78 10.31 -26.54 -32.37
C PRO A 78 10.21 -27.73 -31.42
N LEU A 79 10.29 -27.47 -30.11
CA LEU A 79 10.15 -28.51 -29.10
C LEU A 79 8.69 -28.89 -28.91
N THR A 80 8.43 -30.18 -28.73
CA THR A 80 7.15 -30.67 -28.22
C THR A 80 7.11 -30.61 -26.68
N ARG A 81 5.91 -30.64 -26.09
CA ARG A 81 5.74 -30.73 -24.62
C ARG A 81 6.44 -31.95 -24.02
N ARG A 82 6.51 -33.07 -24.75
CA ARG A 82 7.21 -34.28 -24.30
C ARG A 82 8.73 -34.09 -24.28
N GLU A 83 9.29 -33.44 -25.30
CA GLU A 83 10.73 -33.16 -25.39
C GLU A 83 11.17 -32.13 -24.36
N LEU A 84 10.38 -31.07 -24.15
CA LEU A 84 10.66 -30.09 -23.10
C LEU A 84 10.73 -30.75 -21.72
N LYS A 85 9.76 -31.61 -21.38
CA LYS A 85 9.79 -32.39 -20.14
C LYS A 85 11.00 -33.30 -20.05
N LYS A 86 11.42 -33.92 -21.15
CA LYS A 86 12.62 -34.76 -21.19
C LYS A 86 13.88 -33.95 -20.90
N LEU A 87 13.99 -32.72 -21.43
CA LEU A 87 15.13 -31.83 -21.19
C LEU A 87 15.22 -31.35 -19.74
N LEU A 88 14.09 -31.11 -19.09
CA LEU A 88 14.05 -30.54 -17.72
C LEU A 88 13.95 -31.58 -16.60
N ARG A 89 13.81 -32.87 -16.92
CA ARG A 89 13.47 -33.94 -15.95
C ARG A 89 14.43 -34.10 -14.76
N GLU A 90 15.71 -33.78 -14.95
CA GLU A 90 16.74 -33.90 -13.90
C GLU A 90 16.67 -32.73 -12.90
N ARG A 91 16.02 -31.62 -13.28
CA ARG A 91 15.98 -30.36 -12.52
C ARG A 91 14.61 -30.07 -11.91
N VAL A 92 13.54 -30.56 -12.53
CA VAL A 92 12.16 -30.35 -12.07
C VAL A 92 11.25 -31.49 -12.51
N LYS A 93 10.25 -31.81 -11.67
CA LYS A 93 9.24 -32.83 -11.98
C LYS A 93 8.32 -32.39 -13.12
N ALA A 94 7.67 -33.35 -13.79
CA ALA A 94 6.79 -33.07 -14.92
C ALA A 94 5.57 -32.18 -14.58
N ALA A 95 4.98 -32.33 -13.39
CA ALA A 95 3.78 -31.60 -13.00
C ALA A 95 4.00 -30.07 -12.89
N PRO A 96 5.06 -29.56 -12.21
CA PRO A 96 5.39 -28.14 -12.26
C PRO A 96 5.65 -27.59 -13.67
N VAL A 97 6.30 -28.35 -14.56
CA VAL A 97 6.52 -27.94 -15.96
C VAL A 97 5.18 -27.76 -16.68
N ASP A 98 4.26 -28.70 -16.49
CA ASP A 98 2.93 -28.64 -17.10
C ASP A 98 2.10 -27.46 -16.55
N ALA A 99 2.21 -27.15 -15.26
CA ALA A 99 1.57 -25.98 -14.64
C ALA A 99 2.17 -24.65 -15.16
N ALA A 100 3.50 -24.56 -15.26
CA ALA A 100 4.18 -23.39 -15.80
C ALA A 100 3.84 -23.16 -17.29
N LEU A 101 3.79 -24.22 -18.10
CA LEU A 101 3.32 -24.13 -19.49
C LEU A 101 1.88 -23.62 -19.57
N LYS A 102 0.98 -24.12 -18.71
CA LYS A 102 -0.41 -23.64 -18.66
C LYS A 102 -0.47 -22.14 -18.41
N ARG A 103 0.25 -21.62 -17.40
CA ARG A 103 0.28 -20.18 -17.09
C ARG A 103 0.90 -19.34 -18.21
N LEU A 104 1.99 -19.81 -18.83
CA LEU A 104 2.58 -19.15 -19.99
C LEU A 104 1.63 -19.10 -21.20
N THR A 105 0.81 -20.13 -21.38
CA THR A 105 -0.21 -20.21 -22.43
C THR A 105 -1.43 -19.34 -22.13
N GLU A 106 -1.91 -19.31 -20.90
CA GLU A 106 -2.99 -18.41 -20.46
C GLU A 106 -2.62 -16.93 -20.64
N ARG A 107 -1.33 -16.59 -20.59
CA ARG A 107 -0.80 -15.23 -20.86
C ARG A 107 -0.44 -14.98 -22.33
N ALA A 108 -0.64 -15.96 -23.21
CA ALA A 108 -0.25 -15.93 -24.62
C ALA A 108 1.26 -15.62 -24.84
N LEU A 109 2.13 -16.06 -23.93
CA LEU A 109 3.59 -15.94 -24.06
C LEU A 109 4.19 -17.18 -24.74
N VAL A 110 3.58 -18.33 -24.52
CA VAL A 110 3.88 -19.61 -25.19
C VAL A 110 2.59 -20.20 -25.73
N TRP A 111 2.55 -20.58 -27.00
CA TRP A 111 1.37 -21.14 -27.64
C TRP A 111 1.72 -22.42 -28.42
N SER A 112 0.70 -23.18 -28.80
CA SER A 112 0.86 -24.49 -29.44
C SER A 112 0.45 -24.44 -30.90
N ASP A 113 1.29 -25.04 -31.75
CA ASP A 113 1.04 -25.31 -33.17
C ASP A 113 1.06 -26.83 -33.37
N GLY A 114 -0.13 -27.44 -33.26
CA GLY A 114 -0.24 -28.89 -33.00
C GLY A 114 0.46 -29.27 -31.70
N ASP A 115 1.47 -30.15 -31.76
CA ASP A 115 2.30 -30.53 -30.61
C ASP A 115 3.53 -29.62 -30.41
N ALA A 116 3.83 -28.74 -31.37
CA ALA A 116 4.98 -27.85 -31.33
C ALA A 116 4.72 -26.63 -30.43
N LEU A 117 5.67 -26.31 -29.56
CA LEU A 117 5.64 -25.13 -28.71
C LEU A 117 6.31 -23.94 -29.42
N ARG A 118 5.59 -22.82 -29.46
CA ARG A 118 6.05 -21.54 -30.00
C ARG A 118 6.14 -20.52 -28.86
N VAL A 119 7.18 -19.70 -28.87
CA VAL A 119 7.37 -18.62 -27.90
C VAL A 119 7.26 -17.26 -28.62
N VAL A 120 6.62 -16.29 -27.98
CA VAL A 120 6.60 -14.91 -28.48
C VAL A 120 8.02 -14.37 -28.49
N PRO A 121 8.56 -13.85 -29.61
CA PRO A 121 9.96 -13.43 -29.70
C PRO A 121 10.39 -12.42 -28.64
N ALA A 122 9.51 -11.46 -28.31
CA ALA A 122 9.78 -10.46 -27.28
C ALA A 122 9.91 -11.05 -25.86
N ALA A 123 9.47 -12.29 -25.61
CA ALA A 123 9.60 -12.94 -24.30
C ALA A 123 11.07 -13.25 -23.95
N ALA A 124 11.92 -13.52 -24.94
CA ALA A 124 13.35 -13.67 -24.74
C ALA A 124 14.02 -12.37 -24.25
N GLU A 125 13.52 -11.22 -24.69
CA GLU A 125 14.02 -9.90 -24.24
C GLU A 125 13.61 -9.57 -22.80
N ALA A 126 12.64 -10.32 -22.25
CA ALA A 126 12.16 -10.18 -20.89
C ALA A 126 12.95 -11.01 -19.87
N LEU A 127 13.94 -11.80 -20.31
CA LEU A 127 14.75 -12.62 -19.41
C LEU A 127 15.45 -11.73 -18.35
N PRO A 128 15.39 -12.11 -17.05
CA PRO A 128 16.01 -11.35 -15.97
C PRO A 128 17.53 -11.50 -15.86
N TRP A 129 18.12 -12.30 -16.76
CA TRP A 129 19.53 -12.69 -16.84
C TRP A 129 19.97 -12.86 -18.30
N PRO A 130 21.30 -12.92 -18.58
CA PRO A 130 21.80 -13.21 -19.92
C PRO A 130 21.30 -14.55 -20.47
N MET A 131 21.02 -14.60 -21.77
CA MET A 131 20.65 -15.83 -22.46
C MET A 131 21.76 -16.89 -22.29
N GLY A 132 21.37 -18.13 -21.97
CA GLY A 132 22.23 -19.23 -21.58
C GLY A 132 22.22 -19.53 -20.08
N SER A 133 21.72 -18.63 -19.22
CA SER A 133 21.87 -18.76 -17.76
C SER A 133 21.11 -19.94 -17.16
N THR A 134 20.00 -20.38 -17.77
CA THR A 134 19.27 -21.59 -17.31
C THR A 134 19.60 -22.84 -18.13
N THR A 135 20.19 -22.72 -19.32
CA THR A 135 20.40 -23.85 -20.25
C THR A 135 21.83 -24.38 -20.24
N GLU A 136 22.82 -23.52 -19.98
CA GLU A 136 24.20 -23.92 -19.72
C GLU A 136 24.35 -24.27 -18.24
N LEU A 137 25.15 -25.31 -17.92
CA LEU A 137 25.59 -25.55 -16.54
C LEU A 137 26.64 -24.50 -16.20
N PRO A 138 26.36 -23.54 -15.31
CA PRO A 138 27.33 -22.50 -15.04
C PRO A 138 28.46 -23.10 -14.19
N ASP A 139 29.70 -22.88 -14.61
CA ASP A 139 30.86 -22.98 -13.70
C ASP A 139 30.89 -21.74 -12.79
N ALA A 140 29.81 -21.52 -12.04
CA ALA A 140 29.63 -20.38 -11.16
C ALA A 140 30.03 -20.71 -9.72
N LEU A 141 30.64 -19.72 -9.06
CA LEU A 141 30.91 -19.77 -7.64
C LEU A 141 29.59 -19.69 -6.84
N THR A 142 29.56 -20.41 -5.71
CA THR A 142 28.50 -20.27 -4.71
C THR A 142 28.57 -18.91 -4.02
N GLU A 143 27.48 -18.47 -3.38
CA GLU A 143 27.45 -17.18 -2.66
C GLU A 143 28.56 -17.02 -1.59
N PRO A 144 28.88 -18.04 -0.76
CA PRO A 144 30.01 -17.94 0.17
C PRO A 144 31.36 -17.79 -0.53
N GLU A 145 31.57 -18.52 -1.63
CA GLU A 145 32.81 -18.44 -2.43
C GLU A 145 32.97 -17.08 -3.10
N VAL A 146 31.89 -16.53 -3.66
CA VAL A 146 31.87 -15.16 -4.21
C VAL A 146 32.22 -14.16 -3.12
N THR A 147 31.61 -14.27 -1.94
CA THR A 147 31.84 -13.35 -0.82
C THR A 147 33.30 -13.38 -0.36
N ALA A 148 33.87 -14.59 -0.24
CA ALA A 148 35.29 -14.76 0.10
C ALA A 148 36.20 -14.16 -0.99
N ALA A 149 35.94 -14.46 -2.26
CA ALA A 149 36.73 -13.92 -3.37
C ALA A 149 36.64 -12.38 -3.47
N LEU A 150 35.47 -11.79 -3.23
CA LEU A 150 35.28 -10.33 -3.21
C LEU A 150 36.00 -9.62 -2.05
N ALA A 151 36.33 -10.33 -0.97
CA ALA A 151 37.08 -9.76 0.14
C ALA A 151 38.59 -9.64 -0.15
N GLU A 152 39.09 -10.40 -1.14
CA GLU A 152 40.52 -10.47 -1.47
C GLU A 152 40.94 -9.58 -2.67
N ILE A 153 39.99 -8.97 -3.36
CA ILE A 153 40.27 -8.13 -4.55
C ILE A 153 40.68 -6.70 -4.17
N SER A 154 41.46 -6.08 -5.04
CA SER A 154 41.86 -4.67 -4.92
C SER A 154 40.69 -3.70 -5.16
N PRO A 155 40.80 -2.44 -4.68
CA PRO A 155 39.80 -1.41 -4.94
C PRO A 155 39.54 -1.15 -6.43
N THR A 156 40.55 -1.29 -7.29
CA THR A 156 40.42 -1.10 -8.74
C THR A 156 39.61 -2.23 -9.38
N GLU A 157 39.88 -3.49 -9.00
CA GLU A 157 39.08 -4.64 -9.42
C GLU A 157 37.64 -4.52 -8.93
N ARG A 158 37.45 -4.10 -7.68
CA ARG A 158 36.12 -3.87 -7.10
C ARG A 158 35.34 -2.81 -7.85
N ALA A 159 35.95 -1.66 -8.15
CA ALA A 159 35.31 -0.59 -8.91
C ALA A 159 34.90 -1.04 -10.32
N LEU A 160 35.68 -1.92 -10.96
CA LEU A 160 35.32 -2.51 -12.25
C LEU A 160 34.06 -3.39 -12.14
N LEU A 161 34.03 -4.28 -11.14
CA LEU A 161 32.87 -5.14 -10.89
C LEU A 161 31.63 -4.34 -10.53
N ASP A 162 31.75 -3.33 -9.66
CA ASP A 162 30.64 -2.45 -9.27
C ASP A 162 30.09 -1.68 -10.50
N LYS A 163 30.96 -1.23 -11.40
CA LYS A 163 30.56 -0.59 -12.66
C LYS A 163 29.75 -1.54 -13.54
N LEU A 164 30.21 -2.78 -13.74
CA LEU A 164 29.47 -3.79 -14.50
C LEU A 164 28.13 -4.13 -13.82
N ALA A 165 28.12 -4.27 -12.49
CA ALA A 165 26.91 -4.55 -11.74
C ALA A 165 25.86 -3.44 -11.90
N ALA A 166 26.30 -2.18 -12.04
CA ALA A 166 25.44 -1.01 -12.22
C ALA A 166 24.98 -0.80 -13.68
N THR A 167 25.86 -0.94 -14.68
CA THR A 167 25.55 -0.57 -16.08
C THR A 167 25.09 -1.73 -16.95
N GLY A 168 25.48 -2.96 -16.63
CA GLY A 168 25.15 -4.14 -17.42
C GLY A 168 26.21 -5.23 -17.30
N PRO A 169 25.82 -6.52 -17.44
CA PRO A 169 26.70 -7.63 -17.12
C PRO A 169 27.86 -7.82 -18.11
N ARG A 170 27.90 -7.12 -19.25
CA ARG A 170 28.94 -7.31 -20.28
C ARG A 170 29.85 -6.10 -20.39
N GLY A 171 31.15 -6.36 -20.39
CA GLY A 171 32.20 -5.37 -20.60
C GLY A 171 33.07 -5.72 -21.80
N ARG A 172 33.33 -4.74 -22.67
CA ARG A 172 34.27 -4.90 -23.79
C ARG A 172 35.67 -4.45 -23.39
N THR A 173 36.67 -5.32 -23.54
CA THR A 173 38.07 -5.05 -23.23
C THR A 173 39.00 -6.03 -23.94
N LYS A 174 40.12 -5.54 -24.48
CA LYS A 174 41.18 -6.39 -25.06
C LYS A 174 41.93 -7.20 -24.01
N ASP A 175 41.85 -6.78 -22.74
CA ASP A 175 42.48 -7.49 -21.62
C ASP A 175 41.75 -8.82 -21.29
N ALA A 176 40.69 -9.18 -22.03
CA ALA A 176 40.02 -10.47 -21.96
C ALA A 176 40.76 -11.58 -22.73
N ALA A 177 41.62 -11.22 -23.69
CA ALA A 177 42.26 -12.16 -24.61
C ALA A 177 43.19 -13.16 -23.88
N PRO A 178 43.18 -14.45 -24.26
CA PRO A 178 44.16 -15.42 -23.75
C PRO A 178 45.59 -14.95 -24.00
N GLY A 179 46.47 -15.08 -22.99
CA GLY A 179 47.87 -14.64 -23.07
C GLY A 179 48.13 -13.18 -22.67
N THR A 180 47.10 -12.43 -22.27
CA THR A 180 47.25 -11.12 -21.63
C THR A 180 48.01 -11.28 -20.29
N PRO A 181 48.87 -10.31 -19.89
CA PRO A 181 49.60 -10.39 -18.63
C PRO A 181 48.68 -10.63 -17.42
N PRO A 182 49.00 -11.60 -16.53
CA PRO A 182 48.11 -12.05 -15.45
C PRO A 182 47.94 -11.01 -14.32
N ASP A 183 48.82 -10.01 -14.26
CA ASP A 183 48.75 -8.89 -13.32
C ASP A 183 47.63 -7.90 -13.66
N ARG A 184 47.08 -7.94 -14.89
CA ARG A 184 45.98 -7.07 -15.30
C ARG A 184 44.70 -7.34 -14.48
N PRO A 185 43.95 -6.31 -14.04
CA PRO A 185 42.75 -6.48 -13.21
C PRO A 185 41.71 -7.45 -13.82
N VAL A 186 41.50 -7.41 -15.13
CA VAL A 186 40.55 -8.32 -15.82
C VAL A 186 41.04 -9.77 -15.76
N GLN A 187 42.33 -10.03 -15.98
CA GLN A 187 42.90 -11.37 -15.90
C GLN A 187 42.87 -11.94 -14.48
N GLN A 188 43.15 -11.09 -13.48
CA GLN A 188 43.01 -11.46 -12.08
C GLN A 188 41.57 -11.84 -11.71
N LEU A 189 40.58 -11.05 -12.13
CA LEU A 189 39.16 -11.35 -11.93
C LEU A 189 38.70 -12.63 -12.66
N LEU A 190 39.21 -12.89 -13.87
CA LEU A 190 38.97 -14.13 -14.61
C LEU A 190 39.56 -15.34 -13.87
N SER A 191 40.79 -15.23 -13.35
CA SER A 191 41.45 -16.31 -12.59
C SER A 191 40.70 -16.67 -11.30
N ARG A 192 40.04 -15.69 -10.68
CA ARG A 192 39.18 -15.86 -9.50
C ARG A 192 37.74 -16.23 -9.83
N ARG A 193 37.39 -16.43 -11.11
CA ARG A 193 36.04 -16.75 -11.59
C ARG A 193 34.97 -15.70 -11.22
N LEU A 194 35.41 -14.47 -10.90
CA LEU A 194 34.52 -13.32 -10.67
C LEU A 194 34.07 -12.68 -11.99
N LEU A 195 34.74 -13.00 -13.10
CA LEU A 195 34.32 -12.73 -14.48
C LEU A 195 34.39 -14.03 -15.31
N ARG A 196 33.57 -14.12 -16.35
CA ARG A 196 33.60 -15.18 -17.37
C ARG A 196 34.03 -14.58 -18.72
N PRO A 197 34.97 -15.20 -19.46
CA PRO A 197 35.28 -14.76 -20.81
C PRO A 197 34.18 -15.23 -21.78
N LEU A 198 33.71 -14.35 -22.67
CA LEU A 198 32.81 -14.70 -23.77
C LEU A 198 33.57 -14.84 -25.09
N ASP A 199 34.49 -13.91 -25.35
CA ASP A 199 35.39 -13.90 -26.49
C ASP A 199 36.67 -13.11 -26.14
N ALA A 200 37.57 -12.93 -27.12
CA ALA A 200 38.85 -12.26 -26.90
C ALA A 200 38.74 -10.76 -26.53
N GLU A 201 37.57 -10.15 -26.70
CA GLU A 201 37.32 -8.74 -26.40
C GLU A 201 36.17 -8.51 -25.42
N THR A 202 35.56 -9.57 -24.86
CA THR A 202 34.33 -9.46 -24.08
C THR A 202 34.36 -10.35 -22.85
N VAL A 203 34.06 -9.74 -21.70
CA VAL A 203 33.83 -10.44 -20.43
C VAL A 203 32.40 -10.25 -19.98
N GLU A 204 31.88 -11.23 -19.24
CA GLU A 204 30.58 -11.21 -18.61
C GLU A 204 30.72 -11.37 -17.10
N LEU A 205 29.94 -10.58 -16.36
CA LEU A 205 29.78 -10.67 -14.92
C LEU A 205 28.76 -11.78 -14.60
N PRO A 206 29.17 -12.88 -13.95
CA PRO A 206 28.25 -13.95 -13.57
C PRO A 206 27.11 -13.44 -12.69
N LEU A 207 25.92 -14.01 -12.84
CA LEU A 207 24.72 -13.52 -12.16
C LEU A 207 24.88 -13.51 -10.63
N THR A 208 25.42 -14.58 -10.04
CA THR A 208 25.65 -14.69 -8.59
C THR A 208 26.56 -13.58 -8.07
N VAL A 209 27.65 -13.28 -8.79
CA VAL A 209 28.56 -12.18 -8.46
C VAL A 209 27.82 -10.84 -8.53
N ALA A 210 27.02 -10.66 -9.59
CA ALA A 210 26.21 -9.46 -9.76
C ALA A 210 25.13 -9.30 -8.67
N GLN A 211 24.53 -10.40 -8.19
CA GLN A 211 23.55 -10.40 -7.10
C GLN A 211 24.20 -9.99 -5.78
N VAL A 212 25.34 -10.62 -5.43
CA VAL A 212 26.09 -10.30 -4.19
C VAL A 212 26.54 -8.83 -4.18
N LEU A 213 27.11 -8.33 -5.28
CA LEU A 213 27.54 -6.92 -5.37
C LEU A 213 26.40 -5.92 -5.20
N ARG A 214 25.17 -6.29 -5.60
CA ARG A 214 23.99 -5.43 -5.50
C ARG A 214 23.14 -5.65 -4.25
N GLY A 215 23.57 -6.54 -3.36
CA GLY A 215 22.80 -6.95 -2.19
C GLY A 215 21.44 -7.57 -2.56
N GLU A 216 21.34 -8.20 -3.73
CA GLU A 216 20.14 -8.92 -4.16
C GLU A 216 20.10 -10.28 -3.47
N PRO A 217 18.91 -10.86 -3.23
CA PRO A 217 18.81 -12.25 -2.81
C PRO A 217 19.42 -13.14 -3.89
N VAL A 218 20.40 -13.97 -3.48
CA VAL A 218 21.05 -14.89 -4.41
C VAL A 218 20.09 -16.02 -4.77
N THR A 219 19.84 -16.17 -6.06
CA THR A 219 19.05 -17.26 -6.64
C THR A 219 19.80 -17.83 -7.82
N ASP A 220 19.83 -19.16 -7.92
CA ASP A 220 20.43 -19.87 -9.05
C ASP A 220 19.36 -20.09 -10.14
N PRO A 221 19.50 -19.50 -11.34
CA PRO A 221 18.61 -19.77 -12.47
C PRO A 221 18.61 -21.24 -12.89
N HIS A 222 19.66 -22.00 -12.56
CA HIS A 222 19.69 -23.42 -12.83
C HIS A 222 18.76 -24.22 -11.90
N ALA A 223 18.46 -23.71 -10.70
CA ALA A 223 17.58 -24.32 -9.72
C ALA A 223 16.09 -24.05 -10.06
N LEU A 224 15.48 -24.97 -10.80
CA LEU A 224 14.09 -24.87 -11.28
C LEU A 224 13.03 -25.31 -10.28
N THR A 225 13.41 -25.50 -9.02
CA THR A 225 12.48 -25.75 -7.92
C THR A 225 12.57 -24.59 -6.93
N PRO A 226 11.44 -24.17 -6.34
CA PRO A 226 11.46 -23.08 -5.37
C PRO A 226 12.35 -23.44 -4.18
N PRO A 227 13.10 -22.47 -3.62
CA PRO A 227 13.87 -22.72 -2.42
C PRO A 227 12.94 -23.15 -1.29
N ALA A 228 13.39 -24.10 -0.47
CA ALA A 228 12.69 -24.54 0.74
C ALA A 228 13.38 -23.89 1.95
N PRO A 229 13.02 -22.66 2.32
CA PRO A 229 13.65 -21.98 3.44
C PRO A 229 13.34 -22.70 4.77
N ALA A 230 14.28 -22.61 5.71
CA ALA A 230 14.08 -23.16 7.05
C ALA A 230 12.92 -22.44 7.76
N THR A 231 12.11 -23.22 8.47
CA THR A 231 10.95 -22.74 9.22
C THR A 231 11.11 -23.06 10.70
N THR A 232 10.49 -22.22 11.54
CA THR A 232 10.38 -22.47 12.98
C THR A 232 8.89 -22.52 13.34
N THR A 233 8.48 -23.49 14.15
CA THR A 233 7.07 -23.65 14.53
C THR A 233 6.84 -23.19 15.97
N HIS A 234 5.77 -22.43 16.18
CA HIS A 234 5.27 -21.98 17.46
C HIS A 234 3.80 -22.38 17.63
N ALA A 235 3.32 -22.42 18.86
CA ALA A 235 1.88 -22.58 19.09
C ALA A 235 1.14 -21.33 18.54
N PRO A 236 0.04 -21.49 17.77
CA PRO A 236 -0.70 -20.35 17.23
C PRO A 236 -1.15 -19.35 18.31
N ASP A 237 -1.52 -19.83 19.50
CA ASP A 237 -1.94 -18.98 20.62
C ASP A 237 -0.79 -18.13 21.17
N GLU A 238 0.45 -18.65 21.19
CA GLU A 238 1.63 -17.86 21.59
C GLU A 238 1.93 -16.74 20.58
N VAL A 239 1.77 -17.03 19.28
CA VAL A 239 1.92 -16.04 18.21
C VAL A 239 0.88 -14.93 18.36
N ASN A 240 -0.38 -15.31 18.61
CA ASN A 240 -1.48 -14.37 18.83
C ASN A 240 -1.26 -13.52 20.09
N ALA A 241 -0.79 -14.11 21.19
CA ALA A 241 -0.54 -13.37 22.43
C ALA A 241 0.57 -12.32 22.27
N VAL A 242 1.67 -12.64 21.59
CA VAL A 242 2.75 -11.67 21.28
C VAL A 242 2.23 -10.55 20.38
N SER A 243 1.47 -10.91 19.34
CA SER A 243 0.80 -9.95 18.44
C SER A 243 -0.11 -9.00 19.21
N ALA A 244 -0.98 -9.52 20.08
CA ALA A 244 -1.92 -8.74 20.87
C ALA A 244 -1.22 -7.78 21.85
N GLY A 245 -0.11 -8.22 22.46
CA GLY A 245 0.72 -7.36 23.32
C GLY A 245 1.28 -6.15 22.56
N GLU A 246 1.85 -6.37 21.37
CA GLU A 246 2.34 -5.27 20.52
C GLU A 246 1.22 -4.34 20.04
N VAL A 247 0.02 -4.87 19.78
CA VAL A 247 -1.14 -4.04 19.41
C VAL A 247 -1.56 -3.10 20.54
N GLY A 248 -1.54 -3.57 21.80
CA GLY A 248 -1.81 -2.70 22.95
C GLY A 248 -0.85 -1.51 22.99
N GLU A 249 0.44 -1.76 22.77
CA GLU A 249 1.49 -0.74 22.71
C GLU A 249 1.36 0.18 21.51
N LEU A 250 1.04 -0.35 20.33
CA LEU A 250 0.76 0.43 19.12
C LEU A 250 -0.37 1.44 19.35
N LEU A 251 -1.51 0.97 19.86
CA LEU A 251 -2.70 1.81 20.07
C LEU A 251 -2.43 2.91 21.11
N ARG A 252 -1.71 2.57 22.18
CA ARG A 252 -1.28 3.52 23.21
C ARG A 252 -0.40 4.63 22.62
N HIS A 253 0.64 4.27 21.87
CA HIS A 253 1.52 5.26 21.25
C HIS A 253 0.80 6.12 20.20
N CYS A 254 -0.07 5.53 19.37
CA CYS A 254 -0.90 6.28 18.43
C CYS A 254 -1.78 7.31 19.14
N ALA A 255 -2.45 6.94 20.25
CA ALA A 255 -3.24 7.86 21.04
C ALA A 255 -2.39 9.01 21.61
N SER A 256 -1.20 8.72 22.13
CA SER A 256 -0.29 9.76 22.63
C SER A 256 0.21 10.69 21.52
N VAL A 257 0.50 10.20 20.30
CA VAL A 257 0.87 11.05 19.17
C VAL A 257 -0.28 12.01 18.80
N LEU A 258 -1.52 11.50 18.77
CA LEU A 258 -2.71 12.33 18.49
C LEU A 258 -2.91 13.40 19.57
N GLU A 259 -2.69 13.06 20.84
CA GLU A 259 -2.77 14.01 21.95
C GLU A 259 -1.71 15.13 21.80
N VAL A 260 -0.44 14.75 21.58
CA VAL A 260 0.67 15.72 21.42
C VAL A 260 0.45 16.64 20.23
N LEU A 261 0.02 16.10 19.08
CA LEU A 261 -0.25 16.90 17.88
C LEU A 261 -1.51 17.77 18.04
N GLY A 262 -2.50 17.33 18.81
CA GLY A 262 -3.66 18.15 19.16
C GLY A 262 -3.26 19.33 20.05
N GLN A 263 -2.45 19.09 21.08
CA GLN A 263 -2.02 20.16 21.98
C GLN A 263 -1.12 21.18 21.27
N ALA A 264 -0.24 20.71 20.39
CA ALA A 264 0.70 21.55 19.68
C ALA A 264 0.94 21.04 18.25
N PRO A 265 0.13 21.50 17.27
CA PRO A 265 0.27 21.15 15.85
C PRO A 265 1.68 21.34 15.35
N ALA A 266 2.14 20.43 14.50
CA ALA A 266 3.50 20.45 14.00
C ALA A 266 3.57 21.14 12.63
N PRO A 267 4.45 22.13 12.42
CA PRO A 267 4.55 22.81 11.12
C PRO A 267 4.98 21.84 10.02
N ALA A 268 4.30 21.90 8.86
CA ALA A 268 4.64 21.11 7.69
C ALA A 268 5.82 21.75 6.94
N LEU A 269 6.69 20.91 6.37
CA LEU A 269 7.77 21.40 5.51
C LEU A 269 7.20 21.91 4.17
N ARG A 270 7.89 22.89 3.55
CA ARG A 270 7.52 23.41 2.22
C ARG A 270 7.41 22.31 1.15
N ALA A 271 8.32 21.34 1.19
CA ALA A 271 8.34 20.18 0.29
C ALA A 271 7.28 19.11 0.63
N GLY A 272 6.49 19.33 1.70
CA GLY A 272 5.71 18.29 2.35
C GLY A 272 6.55 17.49 3.34
N GLY A 273 5.88 16.84 4.28
CA GLY A 273 6.54 16.11 5.35
C GLY A 273 6.61 16.84 6.68
N LEU A 274 7.17 16.16 7.67
CA LEU A 274 7.37 16.59 9.05
C LEU A 274 8.87 16.70 9.35
N GLY A 275 9.31 17.86 9.83
CA GLY A 275 10.74 18.10 10.11
C GLY A 275 11.29 17.21 11.24
N VAL A 276 12.58 16.84 11.15
CA VAL A 276 13.27 15.99 12.14
C VAL A 276 13.16 16.54 13.57
N ARG A 277 13.17 17.86 13.75
CA ARG A 277 12.99 18.50 15.07
C ARG A 277 11.63 18.19 15.68
N GLU A 278 10.58 18.20 14.86
CA GLU A 278 9.23 17.90 15.29
C GLU A 278 9.06 16.40 15.57
N THR A 279 9.64 15.52 14.73
CA THR A 279 9.68 14.09 15.00
C THR A 279 10.33 13.80 16.36
N ARG A 280 11.46 14.43 16.68
CA ARG A 280 12.14 14.29 17.99
C ARG A 280 11.31 14.84 19.14
N ARG A 281 10.61 15.96 18.93
CA ARG A 281 9.71 16.54 19.93
C ARG A 281 8.60 15.55 20.28
N ILE A 282 7.95 14.98 19.28
CA ILE A 282 6.87 14.00 19.47
C ILE A 282 7.42 12.75 20.14
N ALA A 283 8.51 12.18 19.61
CA ALA A 283 9.18 11.00 20.16
C ALA A 283 9.49 11.12 21.66
N LYS A 284 10.02 12.28 22.08
CA LYS A 284 10.31 12.56 23.48
C LYS A 284 9.05 12.58 24.37
N HIS A 285 7.94 13.12 23.88
CA HIS A 285 6.69 13.18 24.65
C HIS A 285 5.98 11.81 24.69
N THR A 286 6.09 11.01 23.63
CA THR A 286 5.47 9.69 23.55
C THR A 286 6.32 8.58 24.16
N GLY A 287 7.57 8.87 24.53
CA GLY A 287 8.51 7.89 25.09
C GLY A 287 8.97 6.85 24.06
N THR A 288 8.99 7.19 22.77
CA THR A 288 9.37 6.30 21.67
C THR A 288 10.64 6.78 20.98
N ASP A 289 11.31 5.91 20.21
CA ASP A 289 12.40 6.32 19.33
C ASP A 289 11.89 7.01 18.04
N GLU A 290 12.79 7.68 17.32
CA GLU A 290 12.46 8.44 16.09
C GLU A 290 11.85 7.55 14.99
N GLN A 291 12.27 6.29 14.89
CA GLN A 291 11.81 5.37 13.85
C GLN A 291 10.39 4.91 14.12
N ARG A 292 10.09 4.52 15.37
CA ARG A 292 8.73 4.16 15.82
C ARG A 292 7.82 5.37 15.68
N THR A 293 8.23 6.57 16.09
CA THR A 293 7.45 7.79 15.88
C THR A 293 7.17 8.07 14.41
N GLY A 294 8.18 7.92 13.54
CA GLY A 294 8.01 8.06 12.09
C GLY A 294 6.97 7.11 11.52
N LEU A 295 7.03 5.83 11.88
CA LEU A 295 6.04 4.83 11.50
C LEU A 295 4.63 5.22 11.99
N LEU A 296 4.46 5.56 13.27
CA LEU A 296 3.17 5.94 13.83
C LEU A 296 2.55 7.13 13.08
N ILE A 297 3.37 8.14 12.76
CA ILE A 297 2.91 9.33 12.03
C ILE A 297 2.47 8.98 10.60
N GLU A 298 3.23 8.13 9.89
CA GLU A 298 2.84 7.63 8.56
C GLU A 298 1.52 6.82 8.62
N LEU A 299 1.34 5.99 9.64
CA LEU A 299 0.12 5.20 9.87
C LEU A 299 -1.09 6.10 10.13
N LEU A 300 -0.97 7.05 11.06
CA LEU A 300 -2.05 7.97 11.41
C LEU A 300 -2.46 8.83 10.20
N ALA A 301 -1.50 9.24 9.35
CA ALA A 301 -1.78 10.00 8.14
C ALA A 301 -2.44 9.13 7.06
N ALA A 302 -1.97 7.89 6.88
CA ALA A 302 -2.57 6.93 5.96
C ALA A 302 -4.03 6.60 6.36
N ALA A 303 -4.28 6.47 7.67
CA ALA A 303 -5.61 6.25 8.25
C ALA A 303 -6.48 7.52 8.32
N LYS A 304 -5.99 8.68 7.86
CA LYS A 304 -6.69 9.99 7.92
C LYS A 304 -7.07 10.45 9.33
N LEU A 305 -6.35 9.98 10.34
CA LEU A 305 -6.47 10.41 11.73
C LEU A 305 -5.65 11.69 11.99
N ILE A 306 -4.62 11.94 11.19
CA ILE A 306 -3.97 13.25 11.05
C ILE A 306 -4.02 13.69 9.59
N ASP A 307 -4.02 15.00 9.35
CA ASP A 307 -3.92 15.56 8.00
C ASP A 307 -3.07 16.84 7.98
N ARG A 308 -2.79 17.35 6.79
CA ARG A 308 -2.09 18.61 6.56
C ARG A 308 -3.07 19.73 6.25
N GLY A 309 -2.94 20.86 6.93
CA GLY A 309 -3.75 22.04 6.68
C GLY A 309 -3.67 23.07 7.80
N LEU A 310 -4.63 23.99 7.82
CA LEU A 310 -4.74 25.01 8.86
C LEU A 310 -5.49 24.43 10.07
N PRO A 311 -4.87 24.38 11.27
CA PRO A 311 -5.53 23.91 12.48
C PRO A 311 -6.61 24.89 12.94
N ASP A 312 -7.68 24.36 13.53
CA ASP A 312 -8.68 25.11 14.28
C ASP A 312 -8.71 24.62 15.74
N PRO A 313 -8.40 25.48 16.71
CA PRO A 313 -7.98 26.88 16.55
C PRO A 313 -6.56 27.01 16.00
N PRO A 314 -6.23 28.15 15.35
CA PRO A 314 -4.91 28.37 14.80
C PRO A 314 -3.84 28.40 15.90
N PRO A 315 -2.62 27.93 15.62
CA PRO A 315 -1.51 27.99 16.56
C PRO A 315 -1.13 29.46 16.83
N ASP A 316 -0.54 29.71 17.99
CA ASP A 316 -0.20 31.08 18.46
C ASP A 316 0.93 31.75 17.65
N ILE A 317 1.47 31.05 16.65
CA ILE A 317 2.46 31.56 15.71
C ILE A 317 1.71 32.05 14.48
N GLU A 318 1.74 33.35 14.19
CA GLU A 318 1.24 33.90 12.92
C GLU A 318 2.03 33.33 11.74
N SER A 319 1.50 32.27 11.14
CA SER A 319 2.04 31.65 9.93
C SER A 319 0.91 31.26 8.99
N THR A 320 1.13 31.47 7.69
CA THR A 320 0.27 30.96 6.62
C THR A 320 0.65 29.56 6.18
N ASP A 321 1.65 28.93 6.83
CA ASP A 321 2.11 27.59 6.51
C ASP A 321 1.10 26.54 7.00
N ASP A 322 1.06 25.40 6.30
CA ASP A 322 0.27 24.26 6.75
C ASP A 322 0.91 23.60 7.97
N PHE A 323 0.08 22.97 8.79
CA PHE A 323 0.48 22.17 9.94
C PHE A 323 -0.04 20.74 9.79
N TRP A 324 0.56 19.83 10.53
CA TRP A 324 0.07 18.48 10.80
C TRP A 324 -0.62 18.47 12.16
N ALA A 325 -1.88 18.05 12.17
CA ALA A 325 -2.69 17.95 13.38
C ALA A 325 -3.77 16.85 13.23
N PRO A 326 -4.40 16.41 14.34
CA PRO A 326 -5.46 15.42 14.28
C PRO A 326 -6.68 15.90 13.49
N THR A 327 -7.41 14.96 12.91
CA THR A 327 -8.70 15.22 12.26
C THR A 327 -9.84 14.88 13.22
N PRO A 328 -11.09 15.28 12.94
CA PRO A 328 -12.25 14.81 13.71
C PRO A 328 -12.40 13.27 13.73
N ALA A 329 -11.86 12.56 12.73
CA ALA A 329 -11.89 11.09 12.70
C ALA A 329 -11.03 10.47 13.82
N ALA A 330 -10.02 11.19 14.33
CA ALA A 330 -9.22 10.76 15.48
C ALA A 330 -10.08 10.54 16.73
N ASP A 331 -11.11 11.37 16.94
CA ASP A 331 -11.98 11.30 18.12
C ASP A 331 -12.82 10.02 18.08
N SER A 332 -13.49 9.76 16.95
CA SER A 332 -14.26 8.52 16.76
C SER A 332 -13.38 7.28 16.80
N TRP A 333 -12.13 7.37 16.32
CA TRP A 333 -11.18 6.26 16.41
C TRP A 333 -10.76 6.00 17.85
N LEU A 334 -10.49 7.04 18.66
CA LEU A 334 -10.12 6.87 20.07
C LEU A 334 -11.22 6.18 20.90
N GLU A 335 -12.50 6.48 20.59
CA GLU A 335 -13.68 5.90 21.22
C GLU A 335 -14.00 4.46 20.77
N ALA A 336 -13.44 4.00 19.65
CA ALA A 336 -13.71 2.67 19.11
C ALA A 336 -13.04 1.53 19.92
N PRO A 337 -13.58 0.30 19.90
CA PRO A 337 -12.95 -0.86 20.53
C PRO A 337 -11.53 -1.12 20.01
N PRO A 338 -10.61 -1.67 20.85
CA PRO A 338 -9.21 -1.89 20.45
C PRO A 338 -9.02 -2.67 19.14
N ALA A 339 -9.80 -3.73 18.92
CA ALA A 339 -9.73 -4.51 17.68
C ALA A 339 -10.09 -3.68 16.44
N ARG A 340 -11.15 -2.87 16.51
CA ARG A 340 -11.56 -1.95 15.43
C ARG A 340 -10.50 -0.89 15.14
N ARG A 341 -9.91 -0.34 16.20
CA ARG A 341 -8.81 0.63 16.09
C ARG A 341 -7.60 0.03 15.38
N TRP A 342 -7.26 -1.21 15.71
CA TRP A 342 -6.17 -1.96 15.08
C TRP A 342 -6.44 -2.20 13.59
N VAL A 343 -7.62 -2.71 13.20
CA VAL A 343 -7.96 -2.95 11.79
C VAL A 343 -7.78 -1.68 10.96
N THR A 344 -8.23 -0.54 11.46
CA THR A 344 -8.07 0.77 10.79
C THR A 344 -6.59 1.08 10.48
N LEU A 345 -5.68 0.83 11.42
CA LEU A 345 -4.24 1.07 11.23
C LEU A 345 -3.59 0.00 10.34
N ALA A 346 -3.99 -1.26 10.49
CA ALA A 346 -3.43 -2.39 9.75
C ALA A 346 -3.79 -2.32 8.25
N GLU A 347 -5.04 -2.00 7.93
CA GLU A 347 -5.49 -1.74 6.55
C GLU A 347 -4.79 -0.52 5.95
N ALA A 348 -4.70 0.58 6.72
CA ALA A 348 -4.01 1.78 6.28
C ALA A 348 -2.54 1.50 5.92
N TRP A 349 -1.85 0.64 6.68
CA TRP A 349 -0.49 0.23 6.36
C TRP A 349 -0.42 -0.68 5.14
N LEU A 350 -1.30 -1.68 5.03
CA LEU A 350 -1.33 -2.59 3.89
C LEU A 350 -1.56 -1.85 2.58
N GLU A 351 -2.49 -0.90 2.56
CA GLU A 351 -2.88 -0.10 1.39
C GLU A 351 -2.04 1.16 1.18
N SER A 352 -1.05 1.41 2.04
CA SER A 352 -0.15 2.54 1.89
C SER A 352 0.86 2.32 0.76
N ASP A 353 0.95 3.28 -0.15
CA ASP A 353 2.00 3.35 -1.17
C ASP A 353 3.33 3.89 -0.63
N ARG A 354 3.51 3.91 0.70
CA ARG A 354 4.67 4.50 1.37
C ARG A 354 5.52 3.44 2.06
N VAL A 355 6.80 3.73 2.28
CA VAL A 355 7.79 2.86 2.93
C VAL A 355 8.40 3.53 4.18
N PRO A 356 7.68 3.54 5.33
CA PRO A 356 8.09 4.29 6.52
C PRO A 356 9.47 3.93 7.08
N TRP A 357 9.91 2.67 6.95
CA TRP A 357 11.21 2.24 7.43
C TRP A 357 12.39 2.97 6.79
N MET A 358 12.20 3.66 5.65
CA MET A 358 13.23 4.50 5.02
C MET A 358 13.40 5.87 5.69
N ILE A 359 12.54 6.25 6.64
CA ILE A 359 12.71 7.50 7.40
C ILE A 359 14.11 7.53 8.05
N GLY A 360 14.77 8.69 7.94
CA GLY A 360 16.14 8.89 8.42
C GLY A 360 17.24 8.39 7.48
N MET A 361 16.93 7.57 6.46
CA MET A 361 17.88 7.21 5.40
C MET A 361 18.19 8.41 4.50
N ARG A 362 19.25 8.30 3.69
CA ARG A 362 19.71 9.37 2.79
C ARG A 362 19.10 9.22 1.39
N ASP A 363 18.62 10.31 0.83
CA ASP A 363 18.19 10.38 -0.57
C ASP A 363 19.38 10.46 -1.54
N ALA A 364 19.09 10.58 -2.84
CA ALA A 364 20.12 10.72 -3.88
C ALA A 364 20.97 12.00 -3.77
N ASN A 365 20.54 12.99 -2.99
CA ASN A 365 21.24 14.24 -2.72
C ASN A 365 21.88 14.28 -1.32
N ASP A 366 22.01 13.12 -0.66
CA ASP A 366 22.53 12.95 0.70
C ASP A 366 21.72 13.69 1.79
N LYS A 367 20.42 13.93 1.55
CA LYS A 367 19.50 14.52 2.54
C LYS A 367 18.72 13.44 3.29
N PRO A 368 18.49 13.59 4.60
CA PRO A 368 17.69 12.64 5.36
C PRO A 368 16.22 12.66 4.91
N LEU A 369 15.63 11.48 4.74
CA LEU A 369 14.23 11.30 4.42
C LEU A 369 13.36 11.58 5.66
N ALA A 370 12.48 12.57 5.54
CA ALA A 370 11.58 12.98 6.60
C ALA A 370 10.27 12.16 6.57
N ALA A 371 9.63 11.97 7.74
CA ALA A 371 8.28 11.40 7.80
C ALA A 371 7.31 12.26 6.95
N LEU A 372 6.35 11.61 6.29
CA LEU A 372 5.36 12.21 5.40
C LEU A 372 5.93 12.90 4.14
N ALA A 373 7.24 12.79 3.87
CA ALA A 373 7.89 13.35 2.68
C ALA A 373 7.53 12.57 1.40
N HIS A 374 7.45 13.23 0.25
CA HIS A 374 6.97 12.60 -0.99
C HIS A 374 7.87 11.44 -1.45
N GLU A 375 9.17 11.53 -1.15
CA GLU A 375 10.22 10.57 -1.48
C GLU A 375 10.01 9.18 -0.87
N LEU A 376 9.18 9.07 0.17
CA LEU A 376 8.79 7.78 0.77
C LEU A 376 7.70 7.07 -0.03
N ARG A 377 7.12 7.69 -1.06
CA ARG A 377 6.13 7.04 -1.93
C ARG A 377 6.81 6.13 -2.95
N THR A 378 6.39 4.89 -2.96
CA THR A 378 6.88 3.84 -3.85
C THR A 378 5.68 3.14 -4.50
N PRO A 379 5.48 3.26 -5.83
CA PRO A 379 4.29 2.74 -6.51
C PRO A 379 4.01 1.25 -6.30
N HIS A 380 5.05 0.45 -6.05
CA HIS A 380 4.97 -0.99 -5.85
C HIS A 380 4.92 -1.42 -4.38
N ALA A 381 4.92 -0.49 -3.40
CA ALA A 381 4.97 -0.82 -1.97
C ALA A 381 3.82 -1.72 -1.52
N ILE A 382 2.58 -1.44 -1.96
CA ILE A 382 1.39 -2.24 -1.62
C ILE A 382 1.57 -3.69 -2.09
N ARG A 383 1.96 -3.86 -3.35
CA ARG A 383 2.19 -5.17 -3.96
C ARG A 383 3.30 -5.93 -3.23
N ASP A 384 4.44 -5.28 -3.00
CA ASP A 384 5.61 -5.93 -2.40
C ASP A 384 5.34 -6.35 -0.96
N ARG A 385 4.70 -5.48 -0.17
CA ARG A 385 4.26 -5.79 1.19
C ARG A 385 3.30 -6.99 1.20
N ARG A 386 2.29 -6.99 0.34
CA ARG A 386 1.34 -8.11 0.22
C ARG A 386 2.05 -9.40 -0.21
N ALA A 387 2.98 -9.35 -1.16
CA ALA A 387 3.76 -10.50 -1.59
C ALA A 387 4.63 -11.07 -0.46
N MET A 388 5.30 -10.20 0.30
CA MET A 388 6.11 -10.61 1.46
C MET A 388 5.27 -11.31 2.53
N LEU A 389 4.07 -10.78 2.83
CA LEU A 389 3.18 -11.38 3.82
C LEU A 389 2.48 -12.66 3.30
N ALA A 390 2.19 -12.73 2.00
CA ALA A 390 1.59 -13.91 1.37
C ALA A 390 2.49 -15.15 1.53
N VAL A 391 3.82 -14.98 1.48
CA VAL A 391 4.77 -16.06 1.77
C VAL A 391 4.56 -16.67 3.16
N LEU A 392 4.25 -15.85 4.18
CA LEU A 392 3.93 -16.35 5.52
C LEU A 392 2.52 -16.95 5.59
N ALA A 393 1.58 -16.40 4.82
CA ALA A 393 0.19 -16.88 4.77
C ALA A 393 0.07 -18.30 4.20
N GLU A 394 0.93 -18.66 3.24
CA GLU A 394 1.00 -20.01 2.66
C GLU A 394 1.50 -21.08 3.63
N LEU A 395 2.23 -20.69 4.67
CA LEU A 395 2.70 -21.61 5.71
C LEU A 395 1.57 -21.96 6.69
N PRO A 396 1.60 -23.13 7.35
CA PRO A 396 0.66 -23.45 8.42
C PRO A 396 0.66 -22.41 9.55
N ALA A 397 -0.47 -22.24 10.24
CA ALA A 397 -0.57 -21.34 11.39
C ALA A 397 0.53 -21.63 12.43
N GLY A 398 1.12 -20.58 13.00
CA GLY A 398 2.24 -20.70 13.93
C GLY A 398 3.61 -20.95 13.29
N THR A 399 3.72 -21.03 11.96
CA THR A 399 5.00 -21.25 11.28
C THR A 399 5.67 -19.92 10.91
N ALA A 400 6.87 -19.70 11.42
CA ALA A 400 7.72 -18.55 11.15
C ALA A 400 8.73 -18.85 10.03
N LEU A 401 9.13 -17.78 9.34
CA LEU A 401 10.11 -17.83 8.25
C LEU A 401 11.19 -16.78 8.44
N GLU A 402 12.45 -17.19 8.28
CA GLU A 402 13.57 -16.25 8.29
C GLU A 402 13.48 -15.27 7.11
N PRO A 403 13.74 -13.96 7.32
CA PRO A 403 13.65 -12.94 6.26
C PRO A 403 14.52 -13.26 5.02
N SER A 404 15.70 -13.85 5.21
CA SER A 404 16.59 -14.26 4.13
C SER A 404 15.99 -15.38 3.27
N GLY A 405 15.28 -16.32 3.90
CA GLY A 405 14.53 -17.38 3.23
C GLY A 405 13.36 -16.81 2.41
N ALA A 406 12.61 -15.89 3.01
CA ALA A 406 11.51 -15.19 2.32
C ALA A 406 12.01 -14.39 1.11
N ALA A 407 13.10 -13.65 1.27
CA ALA A 407 13.74 -12.87 0.21
C ALA A 407 14.16 -13.74 -0.99
N ARG A 408 14.78 -14.89 -0.75
CA ARG A 408 15.17 -15.85 -1.80
C ARG A 408 13.96 -16.47 -2.49
N LEU A 409 12.93 -16.84 -1.73
CA LEU A 409 11.70 -17.38 -2.30
C LEU A 409 10.99 -16.35 -3.20
N LEU A 410 10.88 -15.10 -2.76
CA LEU A 410 10.30 -14.01 -3.55
C LEU A 410 11.13 -13.71 -4.80
N ALA A 411 12.46 -13.67 -4.68
CA ALA A 411 13.35 -13.49 -5.83
C ALA A 411 13.28 -14.66 -6.83
N TRP A 412 12.98 -15.88 -6.36
CA TRP A 412 12.75 -17.03 -7.25
C TRP A 412 11.37 -16.95 -7.95
N ARG A 413 10.34 -16.47 -7.25
CA ARG A 413 8.97 -16.30 -7.77
C ARG A 413 8.80 -15.10 -8.69
N ALA A 414 9.59 -14.05 -8.50
CA ALA A 414 9.56 -12.82 -9.27
C ALA A 414 10.99 -12.32 -9.55
N PRO A 415 11.80 -13.05 -10.35
CA PRO A 415 13.20 -12.73 -10.60
C PRO A 415 13.42 -11.37 -11.25
N ARG A 416 12.44 -10.82 -11.98
CA ARG A 416 12.49 -9.45 -12.52
C ARG A 416 12.37 -8.38 -11.42
N TRP A 417 11.72 -8.69 -10.30
CA TRP A 417 11.55 -7.80 -9.15
C TRP A 417 12.47 -8.13 -7.98
N ARG A 418 13.46 -9.02 -8.14
CA ARG A 418 14.38 -9.44 -7.06
C ARG A 418 14.99 -8.29 -6.23
N ARG A 419 15.23 -7.12 -6.84
CA ARG A 419 15.76 -5.92 -6.17
C ARG A 419 14.79 -5.29 -5.17
N HIS A 420 13.51 -5.56 -5.29
CA HIS A 420 12.50 -5.10 -4.34
C HIS A 420 12.52 -5.94 -3.06
N PHE A 421 13.02 -7.18 -3.16
CA PHE A 421 13.04 -8.16 -2.08
C PHE A 421 14.44 -8.33 -1.49
N ARG A 422 15.28 -7.29 -1.49
CA ARG A 422 16.56 -7.31 -0.76
C ARG A 422 16.30 -7.67 0.71
N LEU A 423 17.29 -8.31 1.34
CA LEU A 423 17.18 -8.76 2.73
C LEU A 423 16.68 -7.65 3.66
N GLU A 424 17.31 -6.47 3.60
CA GLU A 424 16.91 -5.32 4.41
C GLU A 424 15.45 -4.92 4.19
N ALA A 425 14.97 -4.88 2.93
CA ALA A 425 13.59 -4.51 2.63
C ALA A 425 12.57 -5.49 3.24
N VAL A 426 12.88 -6.80 3.17
CA VAL A 426 12.05 -7.85 3.77
C VAL A 426 12.10 -7.79 5.30
N GLU A 427 13.30 -7.68 5.88
CA GLU A 427 13.50 -7.56 7.33
C GLU A 427 12.75 -6.35 7.91
N ARG A 428 12.89 -5.19 7.29
CA ARG A 428 12.23 -3.96 7.72
C ARG A 428 10.72 -4.03 7.57
N THR A 429 10.21 -4.61 6.48
CA THR A 429 8.77 -4.79 6.26
C THR A 429 8.17 -5.79 7.24
N PHE A 430 8.87 -6.89 7.56
CA PHE A 430 8.46 -7.81 8.62
C PHE A 430 8.54 -7.17 10.00
N GLY A 431 9.55 -6.33 10.25
CA GLY A 431 9.65 -5.53 11.47
C GLY A 431 8.48 -4.57 11.67
N GLU A 432 8.07 -3.86 10.61
CA GLU A 432 6.85 -3.03 10.64
C GLU A 432 5.60 -3.88 10.89
N ALA A 433 5.42 -4.99 10.15
CA ALA A 433 4.30 -5.91 10.36
C ALA A 433 4.26 -6.46 11.80
N ALA A 434 5.41 -6.72 12.42
CA ALA A 434 5.50 -7.13 13.82
C ALA A 434 5.11 -5.99 14.77
N ALA A 435 5.59 -4.76 14.53
CA ALA A 435 5.21 -3.57 15.30
C ALA A 435 3.71 -3.22 15.18
N LEU A 436 3.06 -3.65 14.09
CA LEU A 436 1.61 -3.56 13.90
C LEU A 436 0.84 -4.78 14.46
N GLY A 437 1.52 -5.79 14.99
CA GLY A 437 0.91 -7.03 15.45
C GLY A 437 0.34 -7.94 14.34
N ILE A 438 0.67 -7.70 13.07
CA ILE A 438 0.33 -8.60 11.96
C ILE A 438 1.17 -9.88 12.05
N ILE A 439 2.41 -9.76 12.52
CA ILE A 439 3.35 -10.86 12.77
C ILE A 439 3.63 -10.97 14.27
N GLY A 440 3.64 -12.20 14.80
CA GLY A 440 4.09 -12.52 16.16
C GLY A 440 5.10 -13.66 16.11
N ARG A 441 6.24 -13.52 16.80
CA ARG A 441 7.33 -14.52 16.77
C ARG A 441 7.76 -14.94 15.35
N GLY A 442 7.79 -14.00 14.40
CA GLY A 442 8.16 -14.26 13.01
C GLY A 442 7.11 -15.04 12.18
N ALA A 443 5.96 -15.40 12.77
CA ALA A 443 4.84 -16.05 12.10
C ALA A 443 3.66 -15.08 11.93
N LEU A 444 2.87 -15.29 10.88
CA LEU A 444 1.65 -14.50 10.67
C LEU A 444 0.61 -14.82 11.76
N SER A 445 0.12 -13.79 12.46
CA SER A 445 -0.88 -13.93 13.51
C SER A 445 -2.24 -14.35 12.95
N GLY A 446 -3.11 -14.91 13.78
CA GLY A 446 -4.49 -15.23 13.42
C GLY A 446 -5.25 -14.02 12.85
N PRO A 447 -5.20 -12.84 13.50
CA PRO A 447 -5.73 -11.59 12.95
C PRO A 447 -5.06 -11.18 11.63
N GLY A 448 -3.73 -11.28 11.53
CA GLY A 448 -3.00 -10.97 10.29
C GLY A 448 -3.37 -11.89 9.12
N ARG A 449 -3.64 -13.17 9.39
CA ARG A 449 -4.17 -14.13 8.40
C ARG A 449 -5.56 -13.75 7.91
N ALA A 450 -6.46 -13.40 8.83
CA ALA A 450 -7.81 -12.97 8.48
C ALA A 450 -7.80 -11.68 7.64
N LEU A 451 -6.90 -10.75 7.96
CA LEU A 451 -6.71 -9.50 7.23
C LEU A 451 -6.25 -9.70 5.77
N LEU A 452 -5.45 -10.73 5.51
CA LEU A 452 -4.92 -11.06 4.18
C LEU A 452 -5.84 -11.98 3.36
N ALA A 453 -6.89 -12.53 3.96
CA ALA A 453 -7.79 -13.43 3.26
C ALA A 453 -8.55 -12.69 2.14
N GLU A 454 -8.63 -13.29 0.95
CA GLU A 454 -9.37 -12.76 -0.20
C GLU A 454 -10.88 -13.03 -0.03
N GLN A 455 -11.49 -12.41 0.98
CA GLN A 455 -12.92 -12.54 1.31
C GLN A 455 -13.56 -11.15 1.36
N SER A 456 -14.85 -11.05 1.03
CA SER A 456 -15.59 -9.78 0.98
C SER A 456 -15.69 -9.05 2.33
N ASP A 457 -15.42 -9.72 3.46
CA ASP A 457 -15.38 -9.14 4.81
C ASP A 457 -14.11 -9.57 5.58
N SER A 458 -12.94 -9.42 4.96
CA SER A 458 -11.66 -9.66 5.62
C SER A 458 -11.45 -8.76 6.84
N ALA A 459 -11.93 -7.51 6.78
CA ALA A 459 -11.85 -6.53 7.86
C ALA A 459 -12.61 -6.99 9.11
N GLY A 460 -13.87 -7.42 8.97
CA GLY A 460 -14.68 -7.94 10.08
C GLY A 460 -14.10 -9.24 10.66
N ALA A 461 -13.60 -10.13 9.80
CA ALA A 461 -12.93 -11.35 10.26
C ALA A 461 -11.64 -11.06 11.05
N ALA A 462 -10.85 -10.08 10.60
CA ALA A 462 -9.65 -9.62 11.29
C ALA A 462 -9.98 -8.96 12.63
N GLU A 463 -11.02 -8.14 12.69
CA GLU A 463 -11.51 -7.52 13.92
C GLU A 463 -11.91 -8.59 14.95
N ALA A 464 -12.75 -9.54 14.57
CA ALA A 464 -13.19 -10.63 15.46
C ALA A 464 -12.03 -11.55 15.88
N ALA A 465 -11.03 -11.74 15.01
CA ALA A 465 -9.83 -12.50 15.36
C ALA A 465 -8.95 -11.75 16.36
N MET A 466 -8.80 -10.42 16.19
CA MET A 466 -8.04 -9.59 17.11
C MET A 466 -8.73 -9.47 18.47
N GLU A 467 -10.05 -9.34 18.49
CA GLU A 467 -10.84 -9.35 19.73
C GLU A 467 -10.62 -10.62 20.55
N ARG A 468 -10.55 -11.79 19.90
CA ARG A 468 -10.22 -13.07 20.54
C ARG A 468 -8.77 -13.19 21.01
N ALA A 469 -7.83 -12.48 20.37
CA ALA A 469 -6.41 -12.54 20.68
C ALA A 469 -6.02 -11.57 21.81
N LEU A 470 -6.74 -10.45 21.94
CA LEU A 470 -6.52 -9.49 23.00
C LEU A 470 -6.86 -10.10 24.37
N PRO A 471 -6.02 -9.87 25.41
CA PRO A 471 -6.35 -10.31 26.76
C PRO A 471 -7.66 -9.67 27.24
N ASP A 472 -8.45 -10.44 28.01
CA ASP A 472 -9.66 -9.91 28.64
C ASP A 472 -9.32 -8.70 29.51
N PRO A 473 -10.07 -7.59 29.37
CA PRO A 473 -9.86 -6.43 30.21
C PRO A 473 -10.08 -6.77 31.69
N VAL A 474 -9.16 -6.34 32.54
CA VAL A 474 -9.26 -6.47 33.98
C VAL A 474 -9.88 -5.22 34.59
N ASP A 475 -10.75 -5.43 35.56
CA ASP A 475 -11.43 -4.38 36.32
C ASP A 475 -10.70 -4.03 37.61
N HIS A 476 -9.41 -4.36 37.73
CA HIS A 476 -8.66 -4.16 38.96
C HIS A 476 -7.18 -3.83 38.76
N VAL A 477 -6.58 -3.27 39.80
CA VAL A 477 -5.17 -2.88 39.90
C VAL A 477 -4.55 -3.40 41.21
N LEU A 478 -3.23 -3.41 41.30
CA LEU A 478 -2.48 -3.72 42.51
C LEU A 478 -1.77 -2.45 42.97
N VAL A 479 -2.16 -1.91 44.13
CA VAL A 479 -1.56 -0.70 44.70
C VAL A 479 -0.47 -1.11 45.70
N GLN A 480 0.74 -0.58 45.52
CA GLN A 480 1.92 -0.88 46.33
C GLN A 480 2.25 0.28 47.29
N ALA A 481 3.02 -0.03 48.34
CA ALA A 481 3.30 0.92 49.44
C ALA A 481 4.07 2.18 49.00
N ASP A 482 4.78 2.13 47.89
CA ASP A 482 5.54 3.22 47.31
C ASP A 482 4.73 4.10 46.34
N LEU A 483 3.39 3.96 46.31
CA LEU A 483 2.45 4.64 45.41
C LEU A 483 2.54 4.19 43.94
N THR A 484 3.09 3.00 43.72
CA THR A 484 3.06 2.32 42.43
C THR A 484 1.75 1.55 42.27
N VAL A 485 1.13 1.66 41.10
CA VAL A 485 -0.11 0.95 40.74
C VAL A 485 0.17 0.05 39.55
N ILE A 486 -0.04 -1.26 39.70
CA ILE A 486 0.21 -2.24 38.66
C ILE A 486 -1.13 -2.73 38.10
N ALA A 487 -1.37 -2.53 36.82
CA ALA A 487 -2.45 -3.16 36.08
C ALA A 487 -1.95 -4.51 35.51
N PRO A 488 -2.45 -5.67 35.98
CA PRO A 488 -1.95 -6.98 35.57
C PRO A 488 -2.34 -7.39 34.13
N GLY A 489 -3.14 -6.55 33.47
CA GLY A 489 -3.58 -6.69 32.08
C GLY A 489 -4.20 -5.36 31.62
N PRO A 490 -4.75 -5.31 30.39
CA PRO A 490 -5.45 -4.12 29.90
C PRO A 490 -6.61 -3.79 30.83
N LEU A 491 -6.72 -2.55 31.29
CA LEU A 491 -7.83 -2.14 32.15
C LEU A 491 -9.12 -2.00 31.33
N THR A 492 -10.28 -2.22 31.95
CA THR A 492 -11.56 -1.82 31.35
C THR A 492 -11.54 -0.32 31.02
N ALA A 493 -12.22 0.10 29.94
CA ALA A 493 -12.12 1.48 29.44
C ALA A 493 -12.48 2.55 30.50
N ASP A 494 -13.50 2.30 31.32
CA ASP A 494 -13.86 3.19 32.44
C ASP A 494 -12.75 3.26 33.49
N LEU A 495 -12.20 2.11 33.92
CA LEU A 495 -11.11 2.08 34.89
C LEU A 495 -9.83 2.71 34.33
N GLN A 496 -9.49 2.46 33.08
CA GLN A 496 -8.33 3.04 32.41
C GLN A 496 -8.42 4.57 32.38
N SER A 497 -9.59 5.11 32.01
CA SER A 497 -9.82 6.57 31.95
C SER A 497 -9.68 7.20 33.32
N ARG A 498 -10.21 6.55 34.36
CA ARG A 498 -10.09 7.01 35.76
C ARG A 498 -8.66 6.93 36.28
N ILE A 499 -7.94 5.83 36.01
CA ILE A 499 -6.54 5.66 36.43
C ILE A 499 -5.62 6.67 35.71
N ALA A 500 -5.81 6.90 34.41
CA ALA A 500 -5.03 7.90 33.66
C ALA A 500 -5.19 9.33 34.22
N LEU A 501 -6.36 9.66 34.78
CA LEU A 501 -6.58 10.95 35.43
C LEU A 501 -5.77 11.11 36.72
N VAL A 502 -5.58 10.03 37.50
CA VAL A 502 -4.98 10.07 38.85
C VAL A 502 -3.57 9.49 38.94
N ALA A 503 -3.04 8.91 37.88
CA ALA A 503 -1.70 8.31 37.85
C ALA A 503 -1.01 8.52 36.49
N ASP A 504 0.32 8.55 36.49
CA ASP A 504 1.17 8.66 35.30
C ASP A 504 1.79 7.30 34.96
N VAL A 505 1.93 6.96 33.68
CA VAL A 505 2.54 5.68 33.26
C VAL A 505 4.05 5.74 33.43
N GLU A 506 4.62 4.82 34.21
CA GLU A 506 6.07 4.70 34.42
C GLU A 506 6.69 3.66 33.47
N SER A 507 6.05 2.51 33.33
CA SER A 507 6.44 1.46 32.38
C SER A 507 5.19 0.80 31.82
N ALA A 508 5.23 0.47 30.54
CA ALA A 508 4.18 -0.31 29.89
C ALA A 508 4.76 -1.63 29.37
N GLY A 509 3.96 -2.68 29.45
CA GLY A 509 4.32 -4.04 29.10
C GLY A 509 3.16 -4.98 29.38
N ALA A 510 3.43 -6.27 29.60
CA ALA A 510 2.40 -7.25 29.97
C ALA A 510 1.60 -6.84 31.23
N ALA A 511 2.23 -6.07 32.13
CA ALA A 511 1.57 -5.33 33.19
C ALA A 511 1.97 -3.86 33.10
N THR A 512 0.99 -2.96 33.08
CA THR A 512 1.25 -1.51 33.06
C THR A 512 1.50 -1.02 34.47
N VAL A 513 2.61 -0.34 34.66
CA VAL A 513 3.02 0.25 35.94
C VAL A 513 2.76 1.75 35.89
N TYR A 514 1.93 2.23 36.80
CA TYR A 514 1.61 3.63 36.98
C TYR A 514 2.19 4.14 38.30
N ARG A 515 2.45 5.44 38.36
CA ARG A 515 2.89 6.16 39.54
C ARG A 515 1.85 7.20 39.93
N ILE A 516 1.47 7.22 41.21
CA ILE A 516 0.62 8.29 41.76
C ILE A 516 1.50 9.34 42.43
N GLY A 517 1.23 10.61 42.11
CA GLY A 517 1.89 11.76 42.74
C GLY A 517 0.90 12.89 43.05
N GLU A 518 1.38 13.95 43.70
CA GLU A 518 0.55 15.12 44.03
C GLU A 518 -0.08 15.76 42.78
N THR A 519 0.69 15.86 41.70
CA THR A 519 0.27 16.43 40.42
C THR A 519 -0.86 15.64 39.77
N SER A 520 -0.77 14.31 39.79
CA SER A 520 -1.79 13.43 39.20
C SER A 520 -3.06 13.41 40.05
N VAL A 521 -2.96 13.44 41.38
CA VAL A 521 -4.13 13.59 42.27
C VAL A 521 -4.83 14.92 42.08
N ARG A 522 -4.07 16.03 41.96
CA ARG A 522 -4.64 17.35 41.65
C ARG A 522 -5.36 17.36 40.31
N ARG A 523 -4.74 16.80 39.26
CA ARG A 523 -5.34 16.64 37.92
C ARG A 523 -6.71 15.96 37.99
N ALA A 524 -6.85 14.94 38.82
CA ALA A 524 -8.12 14.25 39.01
C ALA A 524 -9.18 15.13 39.71
N LEU A 525 -8.81 15.89 40.74
CA LEU A 525 -9.73 16.83 41.42
C LEU A 525 -10.16 17.98 40.51
N ASP A 526 -9.23 18.52 39.71
CA ASP A 526 -9.50 19.57 38.71
C ASP A 526 -10.43 19.07 37.59
N ALA A 527 -10.43 17.76 37.33
CA ALA A 527 -11.36 17.10 36.43
C ALA A 527 -12.75 16.84 37.07
N GLY A 528 -12.95 17.25 38.32
CA GLY A 528 -14.23 17.19 39.03
C GLY A 528 -14.42 15.97 39.94
N LEU A 529 -13.42 15.12 40.13
CA LEU A 529 -13.49 14.00 41.09
C LEU A 529 -13.36 14.52 42.53
N THR A 530 -14.07 13.90 43.46
CA THR A 530 -13.96 14.18 44.90
C THR A 530 -12.98 13.23 45.60
N ALA A 531 -12.47 13.61 46.78
CA ALA A 531 -11.65 12.72 47.60
C ALA A 531 -12.33 11.37 47.88
N ALA A 532 -13.63 11.40 48.18
CA ALA A 532 -14.43 10.21 48.44
C ALA A 532 -14.52 9.29 47.21
N GLU A 533 -14.65 9.88 46.01
CA GLU A 533 -14.64 9.11 44.75
C GLU A 533 -13.27 8.53 44.44
N LEU A 534 -12.17 9.23 44.75
CA LEU A 534 -10.81 8.70 44.60
C LEU A 534 -10.53 7.56 45.57
N HIS A 535 -10.90 7.68 46.85
CA HIS A 535 -10.82 6.58 47.79
C HIS A 535 -11.72 5.41 47.36
N GLY A 536 -12.92 5.71 46.86
CA GLY A 536 -13.86 4.71 46.33
C GLY A 536 -13.33 3.99 45.10
N LEU A 537 -12.63 4.69 44.20
CA LEU A 537 -11.97 4.13 43.03
C LEU A 537 -10.95 3.05 43.45
N PHE A 538 -9.97 3.43 44.26
CA PHE A 538 -8.94 2.49 44.68
C PHE A 538 -9.49 1.40 45.61
N GLY A 539 -10.40 1.74 46.53
CA GLY A 539 -11.02 0.77 47.43
C GLY A 539 -11.85 -0.30 46.71
N ARG A 540 -12.46 0.04 45.56
CA ARG A 540 -13.24 -0.91 44.74
C ARG A 540 -12.37 -1.73 43.80
N HIS A 541 -11.38 -1.10 43.18
CA HIS A 541 -10.63 -1.70 42.08
C HIS A 541 -9.25 -2.22 42.51
N SER A 542 -8.77 -1.98 43.73
CA SER A 542 -7.50 -2.57 44.19
C SER A 542 -7.69 -3.99 44.72
N ARG A 543 -6.87 -4.94 44.24
CA ARG A 543 -6.78 -6.29 44.83
C ARG A 543 -5.78 -6.40 45.98
N THR A 544 -5.05 -5.34 46.27
CA THR A 544 -4.17 -5.24 47.45
C THR A 544 -4.77 -4.26 48.45
N PRO A 545 -4.44 -4.37 49.75
CA PRO A 545 -4.84 -3.36 50.73
C PRO A 545 -4.30 -1.98 50.34
N ILE A 546 -5.13 -0.95 50.51
CA ILE A 546 -4.73 0.43 50.18
C ILE A 546 -3.66 0.92 51.17
N PRO A 547 -2.48 1.33 50.69
CA PRO A 547 -1.45 1.88 51.55
C PRO A 547 -1.90 3.19 52.19
N GLN A 548 -1.59 3.35 53.48
CA GLN A 548 -1.89 4.57 54.22
C GLN A 548 -1.30 5.84 53.57
N ALA A 549 -0.16 5.71 52.89
CA ALA A 549 0.47 6.81 52.15
C ALA A 549 -0.43 7.36 51.03
N LEU A 550 -1.16 6.49 50.31
CA LEU A 550 -2.08 6.93 49.26
C LEU A 550 -3.28 7.66 49.87
N THR A 551 -3.81 7.14 50.98
CA THR A 551 -4.93 7.77 51.68
C THR A 551 -4.58 9.18 52.13
N TYR A 552 -3.40 9.35 52.75
CA TYR A 552 -2.92 10.67 53.18
C TYR A 552 -2.72 11.62 52.01
N LEU A 553 -2.14 11.17 50.90
CA LEU A 553 -1.92 12.00 49.72
C LEU A 553 -3.25 12.54 49.16
N ILE A 554 -4.28 11.68 49.04
CA ILE A 554 -5.59 12.10 48.52
C ILE A 554 -6.25 13.13 49.42
N ASP A 555 -6.30 12.87 50.73
CA ASP A 555 -6.98 13.76 51.69
C ASP A 555 -6.28 15.12 51.81
N ASP A 556 -4.95 15.11 51.79
CA ASP A 556 -4.13 16.31 51.89
C ASP A 556 -4.30 17.22 50.67
N VAL A 557 -4.34 16.67 49.46
CA VAL A 557 -4.58 17.43 48.24
C VAL A 557 -6.03 17.93 48.18
N ALA A 558 -7.01 17.10 48.56
CA ALA A 558 -8.43 17.46 48.51
C ALA A 558 -8.86 18.50 49.55
N ARG A 559 -8.28 18.49 50.76
CA ARG A 559 -8.56 19.52 51.79
C ARG A 559 -8.22 20.92 51.30
N ARG A 560 -7.28 21.03 50.37
CA ARG A 560 -6.84 22.28 49.76
C ARG A 560 -7.74 22.70 48.57
N HIS A 561 -8.76 21.92 48.20
CA HIS A 561 -9.60 22.09 47.01
C HIS A 561 -11.07 22.46 47.37
N GLY A 562 -11.57 23.67 47.00
CA GLY A 562 -13.01 24.01 46.97
C GLY A 562 -13.69 24.86 48.09
N GLN A 563 -13.11 25.97 48.58
CA GLN A 563 -13.63 26.75 49.75
C GLN A 563 -14.66 27.93 49.48
N LEU A 564 -15.46 28.02 48.39
CA LEU A 564 -16.29 29.23 48.01
C LEU A 564 -17.74 28.97 47.41
N ARG A 565 -18.70 29.96 47.44
CA ARG A 565 -20.15 29.93 46.97
C ARG A 565 -20.55 31.04 45.94
N ALA A 566 -21.70 30.91 45.20
CA ALA A 566 -22.09 31.71 43.98
C ALA A 566 -23.56 32.26 43.84
N GLY A 567 -23.82 33.22 42.92
CA GLY A 567 -25.13 33.83 42.52
C GLY A 567 -25.22 34.20 41.01
N MET A 568 -26.39 34.61 40.45
CA MET A 568 -26.60 34.73 38.98
C MET A 568 -26.06 36.01 38.31
N ALA A 569 -25.16 35.81 37.34
CA ALA A 569 -24.62 36.77 36.38
C ALA A 569 -24.33 36.06 35.04
N GLN A 570 -24.42 36.73 33.89
CA GLN A 570 -24.05 36.12 32.59
C GLN A 570 -22.54 36.13 32.35
N SER A 571 -21.85 37.15 32.86
CA SER A 571 -20.40 37.23 32.85
C SER A 571 -19.91 38.05 34.04
N PHE A 572 -18.62 37.93 34.37
CA PHE A 572 -18.00 38.70 35.44
C PHE A 572 -16.61 39.18 35.00
N VAL A 573 -16.13 40.25 35.62
CA VAL A 573 -14.82 40.87 35.40
C VAL A 573 -14.12 40.87 36.74
N ARG A 574 -12.99 40.16 36.84
CA ARG A 574 -12.09 40.29 38.01
C ARG A 574 -10.78 40.97 37.63
N SER A 575 -10.20 41.71 38.55
CA SER A 575 -8.90 42.38 38.40
C SER A 575 -8.11 42.28 39.69
N ASP A 576 -6.86 41.84 39.59
CA ASP A 576 -5.97 41.73 40.75
C ASP A 576 -5.50 43.11 41.26
N ASP A 577 -5.62 44.16 40.44
CA ASP A 577 -5.44 45.56 40.84
C ASP A 577 -6.82 46.23 41.06
N PRO A 578 -7.18 46.60 42.30
CA PRO A 578 -8.41 47.32 42.61
C PRO A 578 -8.48 48.71 41.97
N ALA A 579 -7.33 49.37 41.74
CA ALA A 579 -7.28 50.66 41.07
C ALA A 579 -7.64 50.54 39.59
N LEU A 580 -7.15 49.49 38.91
CA LEU A 580 -7.52 49.15 37.55
C LEU A 580 -9.02 48.82 37.42
N LEU A 581 -9.60 48.05 38.35
CA LEU A 581 -11.06 47.80 38.31
C LEU A 581 -11.86 49.09 38.50
N THR A 582 -11.39 49.97 39.38
CA THR A 582 -11.98 51.30 39.59
C THR A 582 -11.86 52.17 38.34
N GLN A 583 -10.75 52.07 37.61
CA GLN A 583 -10.56 52.74 36.32
C GLN A 583 -11.52 52.19 35.25
N VAL A 584 -11.72 50.87 35.17
CA VAL A 584 -12.69 50.24 34.27
C VAL A 584 -14.11 50.70 34.59
N LEU A 585 -14.50 50.72 35.87
CA LEU A 585 -15.84 51.13 36.32
C LEU A 585 -16.14 52.62 36.08
N ASN A 586 -15.10 53.46 35.99
CA ASN A 586 -15.23 54.89 35.69
C ASN A 586 -15.11 55.23 34.19
N ALA A 587 -14.81 54.26 33.33
CA ALA A 587 -14.76 54.44 31.89
C ALA A 587 -16.17 54.37 31.26
N PRO A 588 -16.42 55.04 30.10
CA PRO A 588 -17.73 55.04 29.45
C PRO A 588 -18.28 53.63 29.14
N VAL A 589 -17.38 52.68 28.86
CA VAL A 589 -17.71 51.27 28.56
C VAL A 589 -18.42 50.56 29.71
N ALA A 590 -18.26 51.01 30.97
CA ALA A 590 -18.91 50.39 32.12
C ALA A 590 -20.43 50.61 32.16
N ALA A 591 -20.89 51.76 31.66
CA ALA A 591 -22.32 52.04 31.53
C ALA A 591 -22.95 51.23 30.38
N GLU A 592 -22.22 51.03 29.26
CA GLU A 592 -22.65 50.21 28.13
C GLU A 592 -22.80 48.73 28.50
N LEU A 593 -21.87 48.19 29.30
CA LEU A 593 -21.84 46.78 29.72
C LEU A 593 -22.61 46.52 31.03
N ALA A 594 -23.28 47.52 31.61
CA ALA A 594 -23.99 47.45 32.89
C ALA A 594 -23.18 46.76 34.02
N LEU A 595 -21.90 47.14 34.17
CA LEU A 595 -21.00 46.53 35.16
C LEU A 595 -21.37 46.90 36.60
N ARG A 596 -21.42 45.89 37.49
CA ARG A 596 -21.72 46.06 38.92
C ARG A 596 -20.71 45.34 39.81
N ALA A 597 -20.01 46.05 40.69
CA ALA A 597 -19.07 45.45 41.64
C ALA A 597 -19.76 44.55 42.68
N ILE A 598 -19.19 43.37 42.93
CA ILE A 598 -19.60 42.42 43.98
C ILE A 598 -18.46 42.12 44.97
N ALA A 599 -17.23 42.51 44.63
CA ALA A 599 -16.08 42.58 45.52
C ALA A 599 -15.14 43.72 45.06
N PRO A 600 -14.15 44.16 45.87
CA PRO A 600 -13.20 45.21 45.49
C PRO A 600 -12.39 44.91 44.21
N THR A 601 -12.31 43.64 43.84
CA THR A 601 -11.60 43.11 42.67
C THR A 601 -12.52 42.38 41.70
N VAL A 602 -13.84 42.37 41.91
CA VAL A 602 -14.78 41.60 41.07
C VAL A 602 -16.04 42.41 40.78
N ALA A 603 -16.38 42.54 39.51
CA ALA A 603 -17.65 43.06 39.01
C ALA A 603 -18.38 41.99 38.18
N ILE A 604 -19.70 42.08 38.11
CA ILE A 604 -20.56 41.21 37.29
C ILE A 604 -21.28 42.02 36.22
N SER A 605 -21.63 41.38 35.11
CA SER A 605 -22.43 41.95 34.01
C SER A 605 -23.54 40.97 33.56
N GLN A 606 -24.56 41.53 32.92
CA GLN A 606 -25.60 40.76 32.22
C GLN A 606 -25.29 40.56 30.74
N ALA A 607 -24.19 41.13 30.21
CA ALA A 607 -23.75 40.90 28.84
C ALA A 607 -23.07 39.52 28.69
N PRO A 608 -23.16 38.85 27.53
CA PRO A 608 -22.43 37.62 27.25
C PRO A 608 -20.91 37.83 27.25
N LEU A 609 -20.14 36.80 27.64
CA LEU A 609 -18.69 36.88 27.84
C LEU A 609 -17.90 37.36 26.60
N GLY A 610 -18.29 36.95 25.39
CA GLY A 610 -17.60 37.37 24.15
C GLY A 610 -17.70 38.88 23.89
N GLU A 611 -18.91 39.44 24.04
CA GLU A 611 -19.17 40.87 23.86
C GLU A 611 -18.46 41.73 24.92
N LEU A 612 -18.43 41.24 26.18
CA LEU A 612 -17.71 41.86 27.29
C LEU A 612 -16.20 42.02 27.00
N LEU A 613 -15.56 40.96 26.48
CA LEU A 613 -14.12 40.96 26.18
C LEU A 613 -13.77 41.91 25.03
N ASP A 614 -14.57 41.93 23.97
CA ASP A 614 -14.30 42.75 22.78
C ASP A 614 -14.46 44.25 23.07
N ARG A 615 -15.51 44.62 23.82
CA ARG A 615 -15.77 46.02 24.22
C ARG A 615 -14.72 46.57 25.17
N LEU A 616 -14.27 45.76 26.13
CA LEU A 616 -13.18 46.14 27.04
C LEU A 616 -11.83 46.30 26.31
N ARG A 617 -11.54 45.48 25.29
CA ARG A 617 -10.35 45.67 24.42
C ARG A 617 -10.42 46.94 23.60
N ALA A 618 -11.58 47.22 22.99
CA ALA A 618 -11.80 48.44 22.21
C ALA A 618 -11.64 49.72 23.08
N ALA A 619 -11.94 49.63 24.38
CA ALA A 619 -11.74 50.70 25.35
C ALA A 619 -10.30 50.80 25.90
N GLY A 620 -9.37 49.97 25.40
CA GLY A 620 -7.95 50.02 25.77
C GLY A 620 -7.55 49.16 26.97
N PHE A 621 -8.43 48.28 27.46
CA PHE A 621 -8.13 47.33 28.54
C PHE A 621 -7.72 45.95 27.99
N ALA A 622 -7.05 45.12 28.79
CA ALA A 622 -6.56 43.79 28.37
C ALA A 622 -7.20 42.64 29.17
N PRO A 623 -8.47 42.27 28.91
CA PRO A 623 -9.18 41.25 29.68
C PRO A 623 -8.93 39.82 29.14
N ALA A 624 -8.97 38.84 30.05
CA ALA A 624 -8.98 37.40 29.75
C ALA A 624 -10.36 36.81 30.07
N GLY A 625 -10.82 35.85 29.28
CA GLY A 625 -12.13 35.20 29.48
C GLY A 625 -12.05 34.12 30.54
N GLU A 626 -12.99 34.11 31.48
CA GLU A 626 -13.02 33.16 32.60
C GLU A 626 -14.30 32.34 32.57
N ASP A 627 -14.19 31.02 32.75
CA ASP A 627 -15.36 30.16 32.80
C ASP A 627 -16.04 30.25 34.15
N SER A 628 -17.13 29.50 34.30
CA SER A 628 -17.87 29.44 35.56
C SER A 628 -17.05 28.91 36.74
N ALA A 629 -15.84 28.37 36.50
CA ALA A 629 -14.91 27.93 37.55
C ALA A 629 -13.86 28.98 37.93
N GLY A 630 -13.88 30.20 37.36
CA GLY A 630 -12.90 31.26 37.65
C GLY A 630 -11.48 30.94 37.18
N MET A 631 -11.31 29.76 36.58
CA MET A 631 -10.27 29.51 35.61
C MET A 631 -10.53 30.50 34.48
N ILE A 632 -9.46 31.11 33.95
CA ILE A 632 -9.54 31.53 32.55
C ILE A 632 -10.20 30.37 31.81
N VAL A 633 -11.35 30.58 31.15
CA VAL A 633 -12.05 29.51 30.42
C VAL A 633 -10.92 28.89 29.64
N ASP A 634 -10.53 27.69 30.02
CA ASP A 634 -9.77 26.94 29.08
C ASP A 634 -10.89 26.51 28.16
N LEU A 635 -10.97 27.20 27.02
CA LEU A 635 -11.72 26.78 25.85
C LEU A 635 -11.11 25.46 25.37
N ARG A 636 -10.81 24.49 26.27
CA ARG A 636 -9.83 23.42 26.20
C ARG A 636 -9.94 22.94 24.81
N ARG A 637 -9.01 23.46 24.01
CA ARG A 637 -9.06 23.33 22.57
C ARG A 637 -9.11 21.81 22.44
N ARG A 638 -10.21 21.22 21.94
CA ARG A 638 -10.14 19.86 21.40
C ARG A 638 -8.96 19.99 20.47
N GLY A 639 -7.80 19.47 20.90
CA GLY A 639 -6.51 20.06 20.51
C GLY A 639 -6.50 20.29 19.01
N ALA A 640 -5.95 21.40 18.53
CA ALA A 640 -6.31 21.95 17.24
C ALA A 640 -6.53 20.88 16.15
N ARG A 641 -7.72 20.90 15.54
CA ARG A 641 -8.13 19.91 14.54
C ARG A 641 -7.97 20.51 13.16
N ILE A 642 -7.62 19.67 12.20
CA ILE A 642 -7.71 20.06 10.79
C ILE A 642 -9.04 19.55 10.24
N ALA A 643 -9.89 20.48 9.82
CA ALA A 643 -11.12 20.16 9.12
C ALA A 643 -10.79 19.49 7.79
N VAL A 644 -11.09 18.20 7.68
CA VAL A 644 -10.89 17.45 6.44
C VAL A 644 -11.86 17.98 5.40
N ARG A 645 -11.36 18.65 4.37
CA ARG A 645 -12.18 19.00 3.22
C ARG A 645 -12.52 17.71 2.47
N PRO A 646 -13.80 17.33 2.32
CA PRO A 646 -14.15 16.25 1.42
C PRO A 646 -13.74 16.72 0.01
N HIS A 647 -12.83 15.99 -0.66
CA HIS A 647 -12.23 16.27 -1.99
C HIS A 647 -10.75 16.69 -2.01
N ALA A 648 -9.87 16.05 -1.25
CA ALA A 648 -8.57 15.74 -1.85
C ALA A 648 -8.84 14.74 -2.98
N ARG A 649 -8.68 15.16 -4.25
CA ARG A 649 -8.81 14.26 -5.41
C ARG A 649 -7.88 13.07 -5.17
N GLN A 650 -8.46 11.90 -4.87
CA GLN A 650 -7.70 10.66 -4.88
C GLN A 650 -7.04 10.57 -6.25
N ALA A 651 -5.76 10.18 -6.29
CA ALA A 651 -5.12 9.89 -7.55
C ALA A 651 -5.98 8.84 -8.26
N TYR A 652 -6.54 9.20 -9.42
CA TYR A 652 -7.39 8.31 -10.20
C TYR A 652 -6.59 7.06 -10.51
N ARG A 653 -6.96 5.93 -9.90
CA ARG A 653 -6.50 4.61 -10.29
C ARG A 653 -7.54 4.05 -11.26
N PRO A 654 -7.19 3.79 -12.53
CA PRO A 654 -8.10 3.10 -13.43
C PRO A 654 -8.42 1.73 -12.82
N VAL A 655 -9.70 1.50 -12.53
CA VAL A 655 -10.19 0.20 -12.04
C VAL A 655 -10.09 -0.78 -13.21
N PRO A 656 -9.48 -1.97 -13.02
CA PRO A 656 -9.46 -2.98 -14.07
C PRO A 656 -10.90 -3.36 -14.46
N PRO A 657 -11.15 -3.71 -15.73
CA PRO A 657 -12.49 -4.10 -16.17
C PRO A 657 -12.99 -5.31 -15.37
N SER A 658 -14.28 -5.33 -15.03
CA SER A 658 -14.91 -6.49 -14.39
C SER A 658 -14.97 -7.68 -15.36
N THR A 659 -15.08 -8.91 -14.84
CA THR A 659 -15.22 -10.12 -15.67
C THR A 659 -16.40 -10.00 -16.64
N GLU A 660 -17.54 -9.43 -16.22
CA GLU A 660 -18.70 -9.16 -17.11
C GLU A 660 -18.36 -8.20 -18.27
N GLN A 661 -17.55 -7.17 -18.00
CA GLN A 661 -17.08 -6.24 -19.04
C GLN A 661 -16.13 -6.94 -20.02
N LEU A 662 -15.27 -7.84 -19.51
CA LEU A 662 -14.38 -8.65 -20.34
C LEU A 662 -15.15 -9.67 -21.19
N GLU A 663 -16.20 -10.30 -20.66
CA GLU A 663 -17.09 -11.19 -21.43
C GLU A 663 -17.82 -10.43 -22.55
N LEU A 664 -18.26 -9.20 -22.31
CA LEU A 664 -18.82 -8.33 -23.35
C LEU A 664 -17.78 -8.01 -24.43
N LEU A 665 -16.55 -7.70 -24.03
CA LEU A 665 -15.43 -7.43 -24.93
C LEU A 665 -15.12 -8.65 -25.82
N VAL A 666 -15.05 -9.85 -25.24
CA VAL A 666 -14.81 -11.09 -25.99
C VAL A 666 -15.92 -11.34 -26.99
N ARG A 667 -17.19 -11.12 -26.63
CA ARG A 667 -18.32 -11.22 -27.58
C ARG A 667 -18.18 -10.27 -28.77
N GLU A 668 -17.76 -9.03 -28.55
CA GLU A 668 -17.50 -8.06 -29.63
C GLU A 668 -16.32 -8.51 -30.51
N LEU A 669 -15.23 -9.04 -29.93
CA LEU A 669 -14.11 -9.60 -30.68
C LEU A 669 -14.53 -10.77 -31.58
N ARG A 670 -15.35 -11.68 -31.05
CA ARG A 670 -15.92 -12.80 -31.82
C ARG A 670 -16.82 -12.34 -32.96
N ALA A 671 -17.60 -11.30 -32.73
CA ALA A 671 -18.43 -10.70 -33.77
C ALA A 671 -17.57 -10.09 -34.89
N GLY A 672 -16.47 -9.41 -34.54
CA GLY A 672 -15.50 -8.88 -35.49
C GLY A 672 -14.76 -9.98 -36.27
N GLU A 673 -14.39 -11.08 -35.61
CA GLU A 673 -13.74 -12.24 -36.23
C GLU A 673 -14.66 -12.95 -37.23
N ARG A 674 -15.92 -13.21 -36.86
CA ARG A 674 -16.94 -13.75 -37.77
C ARG A 674 -17.20 -12.82 -38.96
N ALA A 675 -17.13 -11.51 -38.77
CA ALA A 675 -17.20 -10.54 -39.85
C ALA A 675 -16.00 -10.65 -40.80
N ALA A 676 -14.78 -10.76 -40.27
CA ALA A 676 -13.58 -10.91 -41.09
C ALA A 676 -13.54 -12.25 -41.86
N GLY A 677 -14.05 -13.34 -41.28
CA GLY A 677 -14.03 -14.69 -41.86
C GLY A 677 -15.21 -15.04 -42.78
N ALA A 678 -16.26 -14.20 -42.86
CA ALA A 678 -17.42 -14.46 -43.70
C ALA A 678 -17.04 -14.45 -45.19
N ARG A 679 -17.24 -15.58 -45.88
CA ARG A 679 -17.08 -15.67 -47.34
C ARG A 679 -18.18 -14.83 -48.00
N SER A 680 -17.78 -13.81 -48.74
CA SER A 680 -18.71 -12.94 -49.46
C SER A 680 -18.93 -13.43 -50.88
N THR A 681 -20.19 -13.62 -51.26
CA THR A 681 -20.59 -13.98 -52.63
C THR A 681 -20.89 -12.76 -53.51
N GLN A 682 -21.33 -11.64 -52.89
CA GLN A 682 -21.54 -10.35 -53.55
C GLN A 682 -21.11 -9.21 -52.64
N SER A 683 -20.08 -8.44 -53.04
CA SER A 683 -19.58 -7.28 -52.30
C SER A 683 -19.72 -5.99 -53.10
N VAL A 684 -20.19 -4.93 -52.44
CA VAL A 684 -20.24 -3.56 -52.97
C VAL A 684 -19.37 -2.67 -52.10
N ARG A 685 -18.49 -1.89 -52.73
CA ARG A 685 -17.74 -0.80 -52.09
C ARG A 685 -18.27 0.54 -52.61
N PRO A 686 -18.69 1.48 -51.75
CA PRO A 686 -19.04 2.81 -52.18
C PRO A 686 -17.77 3.53 -52.66
N ASP A 687 -17.80 3.97 -53.91
CA ASP A 687 -16.74 4.69 -54.62
C ASP A 687 -16.96 6.22 -54.60
N GLY A 688 -17.92 6.69 -53.78
CA GLY A 688 -18.34 8.09 -53.72
C GLY A 688 -19.28 8.51 -54.86
N THR A 689 -19.59 7.63 -55.82
CA THR A 689 -20.53 7.93 -56.90
C THR A 689 -21.98 7.68 -56.49
N ARG A 690 -22.91 8.33 -57.18
CA ARG A 690 -24.37 8.10 -57.02
C ARG A 690 -24.74 6.64 -57.34
N THR A 691 -23.97 6.00 -58.23
CA THR A 691 -24.13 4.59 -58.62
C THR A 691 -23.65 3.62 -57.53
N GLY A 692 -22.50 3.88 -56.90
CA GLY A 692 -21.98 3.06 -55.81
C GLY A 692 -22.84 3.13 -54.54
N THR A 693 -23.40 4.30 -54.23
CA THR A 693 -24.36 4.49 -53.14
C THR A 693 -25.70 3.79 -53.41
N ALA A 694 -26.21 3.84 -54.64
CA ALA A 694 -27.41 3.11 -55.04
C ALA A 694 -27.21 1.59 -54.97
N ALA A 695 -26.05 1.07 -55.39
CA ALA A 695 -25.72 -0.35 -55.30
C ALA A 695 -25.60 -0.84 -53.85
N THR A 696 -25.02 -0.02 -52.96
CA THR A 696 -24.92 -0.31 -51.52
C THR A 696 -26.31 -0.40 -50.88
N LEU A 697 -27.18 0.57 -51.19
CA LEU A 697 -28.58 0.57 -50.74
C LEU A 697 -29.37 -0.63 -51.28
N ALA A 698 -29.20 -0.96 -52.56
CA ALA A 698 -29.88 -2.09 -53.19
C ALA A 698 -29.47 -3.42 -52.52
N LEU A 699 -28.18 -3.60 -52.22
CA LEU A 699 -27.69 -4.81 -51.54
C LEU A 699 -28.22 -4.92 -50.10
N LEU A 700 -28.25 -3.80 -49.35
CA LEU A 700 -28.83 -3.77 -48.00
C LEU A 700 -30.35 -4.03 -48.01
N GLN A 701 -31.08 -3.48 -48.98
CA GLN A 701 -32.52 -3.73 -49.15
C GLN A 701 -32.81 -5.18 -49.56
N LEU A 702 -31.98 -5.75 -50.42
CA LEU A 702 -32.07 -7.17 -50.80
C LEU A 702 -31.86 -8.05 -49.57
N ALA A 703 -30.83 -7.78 -48.77
CA ALA A 703 -30.56 -8.48 -47.54
C ALA A 703 -31.69 -8.35 -46.51
N ALA A 704 -32.27 -7.14 -46.35
CA ALA A 704 -33.39 -6.92 -45.45
C ALA A 704 -34.66 -7.68 -45.85
N ARG A 705 -34.98 -7.73 -47.14
CA ARG A 705 -36.13 -8.51 -47.65
C ARG A 705 -35.92 -10.00 -47.48
N GLY A 706 -34.69 -10.47 -47.67
CA GLY A 706 -34.33 -11.88 -47.56
C GLY A 706 -34.02 -12.34 -46.13
N ARG A 707 -34.02 -11.44 -45.13
CA ARG A 707 -33.53 -11.72 -43.76
C ARG A 707 -32.14 -12.37 -43.78
N ARG A 708 -31.27 -11.87 -44.65
CA ARG A 708 -29.91 -12.38 -44.84
C ARG A 708 -28.92 -11.50 -44.12
N ALA A 709 -27.95 -12.13 -43.46
CA ALA A 709 -26.85 -11.41 -42.83
C ALA A 709 -25.94 -10.77 -43.89
N VAL A 710 -25.44 -9.57 -43.58
CA VAL A 710 -24.44 -8.86 -44.37
C VAL A 710 -23.25 -8.50 -43.50
N ASN A 711 -22.07 -8.55 -44.10
CA ASN A 711 -20.86 -7.99 -43.53
C ASN A 711 -20.72 -6.53 -43.98
N ILE A 712 -20.72 -5.59 -43.04
CA ILE A 712 -20.53 -4.18 -43.30
C ILE A 712 -19.16 -3.72 -42.81
N GLY A 713 -18.44 -2.98 -43.65
CA GLY A 713 -17.32 -2.14 -43.20
C GLY A 713 -17.88 -0.79 -42.80
N TYR A 714 -17.67 -0.36 -41.57
CA TYR A 714 -18.21 0.88 -41.01
C TYR A 714 -17.10 1.70 -40.37
N VAL A 715 -17.13 3.01 -40.55
CA VAL A 715 -16.20 3.94 -39.90
C VAL A 715 -16.92 4.61 -38.73
N ASP A 716 -16.40 4.43 -37.52
CA ASP A 716 -17.01 5.02 -36.33
C ASP A 716 -16.78 6.54 -36.21
N ALA A 717 -17.31 7.16 -35.15
CA ALA A 717 -17.16 8.60 -34.93
C ALA A 717 -15.71 9.04 -34.62
N ALA A 718 -14.83 8.10 -34.25
CA ALA A 718 -13.42 8.33 -34.00
C ALA A 718 -12.55 8.09 -35.25
N GLY A 719 -13.16 7.75 -36.40
CA GLY A 719 -12.46 7.49 -37.66
C GLY A 719 -11.86 6.09 -37.77
N THR A 720 -12.22 5.17 -36.87
CA THR A 720 -11.72 3.79 -36.90
C THR A 720 -12.61 2.94 -37.80
N ALA A 721 -12.01 2.25 -38.78
CA ALA A 721 -12.71 1.30 -39.64
C ALA A 721 -12.90 -0.04 -38.91
N ILE A 722 -14.14 -0.49 -38.79
CA ILE A 722 -14.54 -1.77 -38.18
C ILE A 722 -15.36 -2.59 -39.18
N GLN A 723 -15.27 -3.91 -39.10
CA GLN A 723 -16.11 -4.84 -39.88
C GLN A 723 -17.15 -5.47 -38.95
N ARG A 724 -18.40 -5.63 -39.39
CA ARG A 724 -19.48 -6.21 -38.58
C ARG A 724 -20.44 -7.04 -39.42
N VAL A 725 -20.83 -8.21 -38.89
CA VAL A 725 -21.97 -8.97 -39.42
C VAL A 725 -23.25 -8.46 -38.78
N VAL A 726 -24.23 -8.08 -39.58
CA VAL A 726 -25.54 -7.62 -39.13
C VAL A 726 -26.65 -8.16 -40.03
N GLU A 727 -27.85 -8.35 -39.48
CA GLU A 727 -29.05 -8.66 -40.26
C GLU A 727 -29.85 -7.36 -40.47
N PRO A 728 -29.91 -6.81 -41.70
CA PRO A 728 -30.63 -5.58 -41.97
C PRO A 728 -32.13 -5.76 -41.71
N VAL A 729 -32.72 -4.87 -40.90
CA VAL A 729 -34.17 -4.89 -40.61
C VAL A 729 -34.88 -3.80 -41.38
N ARG A 730 -34.36 -2.57 -41.32
CA ARG A 730 -34.98 -1.42 -41.95
C ARG A 730 -33.92 -0.46 -42.47
N ILE A 731 -34.14 0.05 -43.68
CA ILE A 731 -33.28 1.08 -44.28
C ILE A 731 -34.16 2.28 -44.61
N GLY A 732 -33.81 3.46 -44.07
CA GLY A 732 -34.56 4.69 -44.27
C GLY A 732 -33.87 5.89 -43.62
N ASN A 733 -34.17 7.10 -44.09
CA ASN A 733 -33.67 8.36 -43.51
C ASN A 733 -32.13 8.44 -43.36
N GLY A 734 -31.37 7.84 -44.28
CA GLY A 734 -29.90 7.84 -44.21
C GLY A 734 -29.32 6.87 -43.17
N GLN A 735 -30.13 6.00 -42.59
CA GLN A 735 -29.73 5.02 -41.58
C GLN A 735 -30.12 3.59 -41.95
N LEU A 736 -29.34 2.64 -41.42
CA LEU A 736 -29.57 1.21 -41.42
C LEU A 736 -29.84 0.77 -39.98
N ASP A 737 -31.05 0.28 -39.73
CA ASP A 737 -31.42 -0.46 -38.52
C ASP A 737 -31.11 -1.93 -38.79
N ALA A 738 -30.19 -2.51 -38.04
CA ALA A 738 -29.80 -3.90 -38.22
C ALA A 738 -29.64 -4.63 -36.87
N VAL A 739 -30.09 -5.88 -36.82
CA VAL A 739 -29.94 -6.73 -35.64
C VAL A 739 -28.56 -7.36 -35.68
N ASP A 740 -27.86 -7.30 -34.55
CA ASP A 740 -26.65 -8.09 -34.33
C ASP A 740 -27.08 -9.55 -34.06
N PRO A 741 -26.76 -10.50 -34.95
CA PRO A 741 -27.24 -11.88 -34.85
C PRO A 741 -26.71 -12.62 -33.60
N VAL A 742 -25.78 -12.03 -32.86
CA VAL A 742 -25.14 -12.61 -31.68
C VAL A 742 -25.81 -12.11 -30.41
N THR A 743 -26.04 -10.81 -30.33
CA THR A 743 -26.57 -10.14 -29.13
C THR A 743 -28.08 -9.95 -29.19
N GLY A 744 -28.69 -10.09 -30.37
CA GLY A 744 -30.10 -9.77 -30.62
C GLY A 744 -30.42 -8.28 -30.54
N ALA A 745 -29.43 -7.43 -30.25
CA ALA A 745 -29.61 -6.00 -30.11
C ALA A 745 -29.77 -5.33 -31.48
N VAL A 746 -30.74 -4.40 -31.58
CA VAL A 746 -30.88 -3.53 -32.76
C VAL A 746 -29.84 -2.42 -32.66
N ARG A 747 -29.03 -2.28 -33.72
CA ARG A 747 -28.01 -1.23 -33.85
C ARG A 747 -28.32 -0.34 -35.05
N HIS A 748 -27.93 0.93 -34.93
CA HIS A 748 -28.15 1.96 -35.93
C HIS A 748 -26.83 2.36 -36.59
N PHE A 749 -26.77 2.26 -37.91
CA PHE A 749 -25.60 2.65 -38.71
C PHE A 749 -25.95 3.78 -39.67
N THR A 750 -25.14 4.83 -39.71
CA THR A 750 -25.31 5.89 -40.71
C THR A 750 -24.76 5.43 -42.06
N LEU A 751 -25.58 5.50 -43.11
CA LEU A 751 -25.25 4.91 -44.41
C LEU A 751 -23.99 5.52 -45.05
N HIS A 752 -23.75 6.82 -44.86
CA HIS A 752 -22.57 7.51 -45.41
C HIS A 752 -21.25 7.10 -44.73
N ARG A 753 -21.31 6.38 -43.60
CA ARG A 753 -20.14 5.84 -42.90
C ARG A 753 -19.92 4.36 -43.18
N ILE A 754 -20.78 3.73 -43.98
CA ILE A 754 -20.58 2.36 -44.45
C ILE A 754 -19.59 2.43 -45.62
N ALA A 755 -18.40 1.87 -45.41
CA ALA A 755 -17.30 1.80 -46.37
C ALA A 755 -17.29 0.52 -47.21
N SER A 756 -18.08 -0.50 -46.85
CA SER A 756 -18.31 -1.68 -47.70
C SER A 756 -19.55 -2.45 -47.23
N VAL A 757 -20.23 -3.15 -48.13
CA VAL A 757 -21.29 -4.12 -47.79
C VAL A 757 -21.05 -5.39 -48.58
N ALA A 758 -21.09 -6.53 -47.91
CA ALA A 758 -20.88 -7.85 -48.47
C ALA A 758 -22.02 -8.76 -48.02
N LEU A 759 -22.71 -9.39 -48.96
CA LEU A 759 -23.68 -10.44 -48.62
C LEU A 759 -22.94 -11.66 -48.06
N ILE A 760 -23.46 -12.22 -46.97
CA ILE A 760 -22.97 -13.46 -46.38
C ILE A 760 -23.90 -14.60 -46.82
N ASP A 761 -23.32 -15.76 -47.10
CA ASP A 761 -24.09 -16.96 -47.45
C ASP A 761 -24.91 -17.50 -46.29
#